data_AF-A0A366GT27-F1
#
_entry.id   AF-A0A366GT27-F1
#
_cell.length_a   1.000
_cell.length_b   1.000
_cell.length_c   1.000
_cell.angle_alpha   90.00
_cell.angle_beta   90.00
_cell.angle_gamma   90.00
#
_symmetry.space_group_name_H-M   'P 1'
#
loop_
_entity.id
_entity.type
_entity.pdbx_description
1 polymer ?
#
loop_
_entity_poly.entity_id
_entity_poly.type
_entity_poly.pdbx_seq_one_letter_code
_entity_poly.pdbx_strand_id
1 'polypeptide(L)'
;MTKEVQSIYETIDDPIYIDAYDESVPIKDVYPERTTIAYKNHNFHIYAACYHERAKYITSAGSVVKSSLSPARCKIVEEYIRRCRKVSKGYIVHILSIFDWLEEHERMNFIYSHKDAFETYYRFTEYLYREARGSAIKGKSRTRGSLKKIQYGMQFFLSISSGLKMETLKNSALKIDQKGAYSDPQTRRASENDVKIFWKLNLRHFEAIASFLLNNQERPLIVPRQDIGFQDYKQWTFRLDSLSLEDSRSSGRDSGQDQFFDENDNFIFDAEAVKKRVKELGHRRYLGVNHRKYCAQLISEDEFFTLHLFRKAGIHFSHLLLMASGCNIEQLEGVDFSLPLSKSSDAKRQAVTKARAGYSKKPMRFSAKFLPLWRKYLKIRKLTVDKYDQDFGNLGIPLVSEKSYQTNRSFQLSQANANLLRISNTNQVGFPPNAETPLSKSGRDFKTINFLDLTNGDISKVSKIMGRSPEVTRKNYNYKSFEDSARELTSFFDALTKAVSIKAKTYSASVPIHTSGARIHTGSCEANEEAPAQIQGVTEFAPQPRCSAPLTCFFCVHFGHHADIQDIKLILSAKAWLRKQTKEVSRNIDEHVEKFLPIMERIDDIIDDFRNTSEEHGLVYDKALSEVEAGNYSKYWRNKIDAFMNALEA
;
A
#
# COMPACT_ATOMS: atom_id res chain seq x y z
N MET A 1 26.87 8.21 25.15
CA MET A 1 27.67 7.34 24.27
C MET A 1 28.50 8.25 23.35
N THR A 2 29.38 9.13 23.84
CA THR A 2 30.73 8.96 24.46
C THR A 2 31.77 8.32 23.54
N LYS A 3 32.90 9.02 23.41
CA LYS A 3 33.93 9.03 22.34
C LYS A 3 34.79 7.76 22.19
N GLU A 4 34.40 6.62 22.74
CA GLU A 4 35.24 5.41 22.78
C GLU A 4 35.06 4.44 21.61
N VAL A 5 34.03 4.61 20.75
CA VAL A 5 33.79 3.69 19.60
C VAL A 5 34.53 4.11 18.32
N GLN A 6 35.32 5.20 18.36
CA GLN A 6 35.95 5.78 17.15
C GLN A 6 37.33 5.20 16.77
N SER A 7 37.83 4.16 17.45
CA SER A 7 39.22 3.69 17.32
C SER A 7 39.44 2.39 16.50
N ILE A 8 38.39 1.68 16.06
CA ILE A 8 38.55 0.37 15.38
C ILE A 8 38.31 0.41 13.86
N TYR A 9 37.70 1.48 13.35
CA TYR A 9 37.40 1.62 11.93
C TYR A 9 38.53 2.37 11.22
N GLU A 10 39.21 1.69 10.30
CA GLU A 10 40.35 2.22 9.55
C GLU A 10 40.03 2.26 8.05
N THR A 11 40.63 3.20 7.33
CA THR A 11 40.65 3.15 5.86
C THR A 11 41.66 2.11 5.38
N ILE A 12 41.42 1.53 4.20
CA ILE A 12 42.37 0.62 3.58
C ILE A 12 43.58 1.39 3.07
N ASP A 13 44.77 0.86 3.37
CA ASP A 13 46.04 1.39 2.91
C ASP A 13 46.20 1.11 1.40
N ASP A 14 46.58 2.14 0.64
CA ASP A 14 46.77 2.10 -0.82
C ASP A 14 45.59 1.45 -1.59
N PRO A 15 44.41 2.10 -1.63
CA PRO A 15 43.29 1.59 -2.41
C PRO A 15 43.59 1.64 -3.91
N ILE A 16 43.19 0.58 -4.62
CA ILE A 16 43.32 0.48 -6.07
C ILE A 16 42.15 1.22 -6.70
N TYR A 17 42.44 2.27 -7.46
CA TYR A 17 41.43 3.04 -8.17
C TYR A 17 41.23 2.49 -9.59
N ILE A 18 40.00 2.11 -9.89
CA ILE A 18 39.60 1.65 -11.21
C ILE A 18 38.55 2.61 -11.76
N ASP A 19 38.80 3.22 -12.91
CA ASP A 19 37.74 3.92 -13.63
C ASP A 19 36.77 2.88 -14.22
N ALA A 20 35.48 3.00 -13.90
CA ALA A 20 34.45 2.11 -14.42
C ALA A 20 34.43 2.08 -15.96
N TYR A 21 34.91 3.14 -16.62
CA TYR A 21 34.99 3.26 -18.07
C TYR A 21 36.28 2.73 -18.68
N ASP A 22 37.34 2.54 -17.90
CA ASP A 22 38.61 2.03 -18.37
C ASP A 22 38.53 0.51 -18.61
N GLU A 23 38.65 0.12 -19.88
CA GLU A 23 38.60 -1.27 -20.34
C GLU A 23 39.98 -1.92 -20.43
N SER A 24 41.06 -1.13 -20.24
CA SER A 24 42.45 -1.61 -20.28
C SER A 24 42.85 -2.38 -19.02
N VAL A 25 42.17 -2.16 -17.89
CA VAL A 25 42.42 -2.89 -16.64
C VAL A 25 41.84 -4.30 -16.73
N PRO A 26 42.67 -5.36 -16.76
CA PRO A 26 42.22 -6.73 -16.87
C PRO A 26 41.41 -7.16 -15.65
N ILE A 27 40.37 -7.96 -15.86
CA ILE A 27 39.46 -8.40 -14.79
C ILE A 27 40.17 -9.27 -13.74
N LYS A 28 41.22 -10.00 -14.15
CA LYS A 28 42.07 -10.82 -13.29
C LYS A 28 42.91 -10.02 -12.27
N ASP A 29 42.96 -8.70 -12.43
CA ASP A 29 43.74 -7.78 -11.58
C ASP A 29 42.83 -6.95 -10.65
N VAL A 30 41.56 -7.33 -10.50
CA VAL A 30 40.62 -6.70 -9.56
C VAL A 30 40.80 -7.36 -8.18
N TYR A 31 41.39 -6.62 -7.25
CA TYR A 31 41.49 -7.01 -5.83
C TYR A 31 40.31 -6.40 -5.07
N PRO A 32 39.16 -7.09 -4.94
CA PRO A 32 37.92 -6.48 -4.49
C PRO A 32 38.07 -5.85 -3.09
N GLU A 33 38.84 -6.47 -2.20
CA GLU A 33 39.14 -6.01 -0.83
C GLU A 33 39.98 -4.71 -0.73
N ARG A 34 40.50 -4.21 -1.86
CA ARG A 34 41.23 -2.94 -1.96
C ARG A 34 40.70 -2.01 -3.07
N THR A 35 39.67 -2.41 -3.80
CA THR A 35 39.22 -1.70 -5.00
C THR A 35 38.24 -0.56 -4.67
N THR A 36 38.54 0.63 -5.18
CA THR A 36 37.63 1.77 -5.29
C THR A 36 37.30 2.01 -6.76
N ILE A 37 36.02 2.19 -7.08
CA ILE A 37 35.57 2.41 -8.46
C ILE A 37 35.14 3.86 -8.66
N ALA A 38 35.73 4.53 -9.64
CA ALA A 38 35.31 5.85 -10.08
C ALA A 38 34.18 5.73 -11.11
N TYR A 39 33.05 6.39 -10.86
CA TYR A 39 31.90 6.44 -11.77
C TYR A 39 31.22 7.80 -11.73
N LYS A 40 31.09 8.46 -12.89
CA LYS A 40 30.43 9.78 -13.04
C LYS A 40 30.88 10.80 -11.99
N ASN A 41 32.19 10.96 -11.84
CA ASN A 41 32.84 11.91 -10.92
C ASN A 41 32.66 11.59 -9.42
N HIS A 42 32.26 10.37 -9.07
CA HIS A 42 32.17 9.90 -7.69
C HIS A 42 33.01 8.65 -7.49
N ASN A 43 33.68 8.56 -6.34
CA ASN A 43 34.43 7.39 -5.92
C ASN A 43 33.56 6.51 -5.03
N PHE A 44 33.44 5.23 -5.37
CA PHE A 44 32.71 4.24 -4.62
C PHE A 44 33.69 3.25 -4.00
N HIS A 45 33.78 3.23 -2.66
CA HIS A 45 34.63 2.33 -1.89
C HIS A 45 34.06 0.91 -1.86
N ILE A 46 34.06 0.24 -3.01
CA ILE A 46 33.46 -1.08 -3.20
C ILE A 46 34.08 -2.12 -2.26
N TYR A 47 35.37 -1.96 -1.94
CA TYR A 47 36.06 -2.80 -0.98
C TYR A 47 35.35 -2.96 0.36
N ALA A 48 34.57 -1.98 0.80
CA ALA A 48 33.82 -2.08 2.05
C ALA A 48 32.86 -3.29 2.06
N ALA A 49 32.32 -3.70 0.90
CA ALA A 49 31.47 -4.88 0.77
C ALA A 49 32.18 -6.21 1.09
N CYS A 50 33.51 -6.24 1.09
CA CYS A 50 34.30 -7.43 1.40
C CYS A 50 34.44 -7.69 2.91
N TYR A 51 34.10 -6.73 3.77
CA TYR A 51 34.29 -6.79 5.21
C TYR A 51 32.95 -6.97 5.92
N HIS A 52 32.94 -7.73 7.03
CA HIS A 52 31.74 -7.90 7.86
C HIS A 52 31.42 -6.65 8.69
N GLU A 53 32.45 -5.92 9.14
CA GLU A 53 32.30 -4.71 9.94
C GLU A 53 32.77 -3.48 9.15
N ARG A 54 31.81 -2.69 8.68
CA ARG A 54 32.04 -1.51 7.83
C ARG A 54 31.20 -0.29 8.23
N ALA A 55 31.75 0.91 8.05
CA ALA A 55 31.09 2.16 8.39
C ALA A 55 30.00 2.53 7.37
N LYS A 56 28.80 2.89 7.86
CA LYS A 56 27.62 3.23 7.03
C LYS A 56 27.36 4.75 6.85
N TYR A 57 28.10 5.63 7.54
CA TYR A 57 27.84 7.09 7.57
C TYR A 57 28.84 7.91 6.72
N ILE A 58 28.37 9.05 6.18
CA ILE A 58 29.06 9.91 5.19
C ILE A 58 30.43 10.42 5.66
N THR A 59 30.61 10.66 6.95
CA THR A 59 31.85 11.22 7.51
C THR A 59 33.02 10.24 7.59
N SER A 60 32.77 8.95 7.37
CA SER A 60 33.75 7.85 7.41
C SER A 60 33.48 6.80 6.31
N ALA A 61 32.93 7.24 5.18
CA ALA A 61 32.60 6.35 4.07
C ALA A 61 33.85 5.58 3.59
N GLY A 62 33.81 4.25 3.67
CA GLY A 62 34.94 3.38 3.32
C GLY A 62 35.74 2.87 4.52
N SER A 63 35.54 3.32 5.75
CA SER A 63 36.26 2.74 6.90
C SER A 63 35.73 1.35 7.25
N VAL A 64 36.62 0.40 7.51
CA VAL A 64 36.34 -1.01 7.84
C VAL A 64 37.17 -1.47 9.02
N VAL A 65 36.74 -2.54 9.69
CA VAL A 65 37.60 -3.25 10.63
C VAL A 65 38.39 -4.29 9.82
N LYS A 66 39.69 -4.09 9.63
CA LYS A 66 40.54 -4.89 8.73
C LYS A 66 40.48 -6.40 9.03
N SER A 67 40.37 -6.78 10.31
CA SER A 67 40.25 -8.18 10.73
C SER A 67 38.93 -8.85 10.33
N SER A 68 37.91 -8.09 9.95
CA SER A 68 36.59 -8.59 9.56
C SER A 68 36.48 -8.97 8.07
N LEU A 69 37.61 -9.04 7.36
CA LEU A 69 37.67 -9.42 5.95
C LEU A 69 37.05 -10.81 5.71
N SER A 70 36.19 -10.91 4.70
CA SER A 70 35.49 -12.14 4.36
C SER A 70 35.87 -12.64 2.97
N PRO A 71 36.64 -13.74 2.85
CA PRO A 71 36.97 -14.33 1.56
C PRO A 71 35.74 -14.70 0.72
N ALA A 72 34.66 -15.11 1.38
CA ALA A 72 33.39 -15.42 0.71
C ALA A 72 32.75 -14.17 0.08
N ARG A 73 32.77 -13.02 0.78
CA ARG A 73 32.29 -11.76 0.22
C ARG A 73 33.19 -11.28 -0.92
N CYS A 74 34.51 -11.39 -0.79
CA CYS A 74 35.46 -11.04 -1.86
C CYS A 74 35.11 -11.75 -3.18
N LYS A 75 34.89 -13.06 -3.16
CA LYS A 75 34.51 -13.84 -4.35
C LYS A 75 33.22 -13.35 -4.99
N ILE A 76 32.20 -13.04 -4.18
CA ILE A 76 30.92 -12.52 -4.69
C ILE A 76 31.11 -11.12 -5.31
N VAL A 77 31.86 -10.24 -4.64
CA VAL A 77 32.11 -8.87 -5.09
C VAL A 77 32.92 -8.85 -6.39
N GLU A 78 33.97 -9.66 -6.48
CA GLU A 78 34.78 -9.85 -7.68
C GLU A 78 33.90 -10.27 -8.87
N GLU A 79 33.10 -11.32 -8.68
CA GLU A 79 32.20 -11.85 -9.69
C GLU A 79 31.12 -10.82 -10.09
N TYR A 80 30.60 -10.06 -9.14
CA TYR A 80 29.63 -9.00 -9.36
C TYR A 80 30.21 -7.87 -10.21
N ILE A 81 31.42 -7.38 -9.88
CA ILE A 81 32.13 -6.36 -10.65
C ILE A 81 32.38 -6.87 -12.07
N ARG A 82 32.91 -8.09 -12.20
CA ARG A 82 33.22 -8.73 -13.48
C ARG A 82 32.00 -8.77 -14.40
N ARG A 83 30.87 -9.25 -13.90
CA ARG A 83 29.67 -9.35 -14.74
C ARG A 83 29.03 -7.98 -14.98
N CYS A 84 29.10 -7.04 -14.03
CA CYS A 84 28.57 -5.68 -14.22
C CYS A 84 29.31 -4.91 -15.33
N ARG A 85 30.65 -5.05 -15.43
CA ARG A 85 31.44 -4.43 -16.52
C ARG A 85 30.97 -4.89 -17.91
N LYS A 86 30.46 -6.12 -18.04
CA LYS A 86 29.91 -6.67 -19.31
C LYS A 86 28.49 -6.20 -19.64
N VAL A 87 27.66 -5.92 -18.63
CA VAL A 87 26.23 -5.60 -18.84
C VAL A 87 25.96 -4.10 -18.75
N SER A 88 26.33 -3.47 -17.64
CA SER A 88 26.24 -2.02 -17.46
C SER A 88 27.09 -1.56 -16.29
N LYS A 89 28.02 -0.65 -16.59
CA LYS A 89 28.92 0.01 -15.62
C LYS A 89 28.13 0.69 -14.47
N GLY A 90 26.89 1.11 -14.72
CA GLY A 90 26.03 1.76 -13.73
C GLY A 90 25.43 0.85 -12.64
N TYR A 91 25.57 -0.48 -12.71
CA TYR A 91 25.09 -1.38 -11.65
C TYR A 91 26.10 -1.59 -10.52
N ILE A 92 27.38 -1.31 -10.80
CA ILE A 92 28.50 -1.46 -9.85
C ILE A 92 28.24 -0.63 -8.59
N VAL A 93 27.74 0.60 -8.76
CA VAL A 93 27.54 1.56 -7.67
C VAL A 93 26.42 1.17 -6.68
N HIS A 94 25.61 0.14 -7.01
CA HIS A 94 24.50 -0.29 -6.16
C HIS A 94 24.87 -1.43 -5.21
N ILE A 95 26.04 -2.05 -5.36
CA ILE A 95 26.46 -3.19 -4.53
C ILE A 95 26.49 -2.82 -3.04
N LEU A 96 26.98 -1.62 -2.69
CA LEU A 96 27.02 -1.19 -1.29
C LEU A 96 25.62 -1.06 -0.70
N SER A 97 24.65 -0.49 -1.45
CA SER A 97 23.25 -0.42 -1.00
C SER A 97 22.59 -1.80 -0.85
N ILE A 98 23.02 -2.79 -1.62
CA ILE A 98 22.55 -4.18 -1.48
C ILE A 98 23.06 -4.78 -0.17
N PHE A 99 24.36 -4.65 0.10
CA PHE A 99 24.95 -5.10 1.37
C PHE A 99 24.38 -4.35 2.57
N ASP A 100 24.15 -3.03 2.46
CA ASP A 100 23.56 -2.22 3.54
C ASP A 100 22.22 -2.82 3.97
N TRP A 101 21.37 -3.12 2.98
CA TRP A 101 20.07 -3.71 3.21
C TRP A 101 20.16 -5.14 3.76
N LEU A 102 21.01 -6.00 3.19
CA LEU A 102 21.17 -7.38 3.64
C LEU A 102 21.66 -7.45 5.09
N GLU A 103 22.55 -6.54 5.49
CA GLU A 103 23.05 -6.45 6.86
C GLU A 103 22.00 -5.91 7.83
N GLU A 104 21.25 -4.86 7.43
CA GLU A 104 20.16 -4.31 8.25
C GLU A 104 19.02 -5.30 8.52
N HIS A 105 18.85 -6.29 7.65
CA HIS A 105 17.79 -7.30 7.76
C HIS A 105 18.33 -8.69 8.16
N GLU A 106 19.60 -8.79 8.57
CA GLU A 106 20.26 -10.03 9.00
C GLU A 106 20.19 -11.17 7.96
N ARG A 107 20.20 -10.83 6.66
CA ARG A 107 19.98 -11.77 5.55
C ARG A 107 21.26 -12.37 4.95
N MET A 108 22.45 -11.92 5.36
CA MET A 108 23.72 -12.31 4.73
C MET A 108 24.02 -13.82 4.79
N ASN A 109 23.50 -14.55 5.77
CA ASN A 109 23.72 -16.00 5.90
C ASN A 109 22.78 -16.83 4.99
N PHE A 110 21.75 -16.17 4.43
CA PHE A 110 20.64 -16.80 3.72
C PHE A 110 20.71 -16.59 2.19
N ILE A 111 21.85 -16.13 1.66
CA ILE A 111 21.96 -15.80 0.22
C ILE A 111 22.52 -16.94 -0.64
N TYR A 112 22.92 -18.05 -0.02
CA TYR A 112 23.62 -19.15 -0.68
C TYR A 112 22.69 -20.30 -1.10
N SER A 113 21.52 -20.45 -0.47
CA SER A 113 20.54 -21.47 -0.82
C SER A 113 19.52 -20.95 -1.84
N HIS A 114 19.00 -21.82 -2.70
CA HIS A 114 17.98 -21.43 -3.69
C HIS A 114 16.70 -20.89 -3.03
N LYS A 115 16.20 -21.59 -1.99
CA LYS A 115 14.96 -21.21 -1.28
C LYS A 115 15.09 -19.84 -0.65
N ASP A 116 16.19 -19.60 0.04
CA ASP A 116 16.40 -18.35 0.76
C ASP A 116 16.73 -17.18 -0.17
N ALA A 117 17.35 -17.45 -1.33
CA ALA A 117 17.55 -16.45 -2.38
C ALA A 117 16.21 -15.93 -2.94
N PHE A 118 15.22 -16.80 -3.17
CA PHE A 118 13.88 -16.35 -3.58
C PHE A 118 13.20 -15.49 -2.53
N GLU A 119 13.22 -15.93 -1.27
CA GLU A 119 12.62 -15.19 -0.15
C GLU A 119 13.32 -13.83 0.06
N THR A 120 14.65 -13.80 -0.04
CA THR A 120 15.43 -12.57 0.04
C THR A 120 15.12 -11.63 -1.11
N TYR A 121 14.99 -12.14 -2.33
CA TYR A 121 14.62 -11.32 -3.50
C TYR A 121 13.21 -10.74 -3.38
N TYR A 122 12.26 -11.54 -2.92
CA TYR A 122 10.88 -11.12 -2.67
C TYR A 122 10.83 -9.99 -1.64
N ARG A 123 11.47 -10.17 -0.47
CA ARG A 123 11.51 -9.15 0.59
C ARG A 123 12.23 -7.87 0.18
N PHE A 124 13.33 -8.00 -0.57
CA PHE A 124 14.04 -6.85 -1.10
C PHE A 124 13.18 -6.06 -2.09
N THR A 125 12.46 -6.78 -2.95
CA THR A 125 11.51 -6.19 -3.88
C THR A 125 10.41 -5.44 -3.15
N GLU A 126 9.79 -6.04 -2.12
CA GLU A 126 8.82 -5.39 -1.25
C GLU A 126 9.38 -4.12 -0.58
N TYR A 127 10.62 -4.17 -0.09
CA TYR A 127 11.31 -3.00 0.46
C TYR A 127 11.44 -1.86 -0.57
N LEU A 128 11.92 -2.17 -1.79
CA LEU A 128 12.05 -1.17 -2.84
C LEU A 128 10.69 -0.61 -3.29
N TYR A 129 9.63 -1.42 -3.27
CA TYR A 129 8.28 -0.93 -3.48
C TYR A 129 7.83 0.02 -2.37
N ARG A 130 8.13 -0.29 -1.10
CA ARG A 130 7.88 0.64 0.02
C ARG A 130 8.67 1.94 -0.15
N GLU A 131 9.93 1.90 -0.58
CA GLU A 131 10.71 3.10 -0.92
C GLU A 131 10.12 3.87 -2.12
N ALA A 132 9.59 3.17 -3.12
CA ALA A 132 8.91 3.79 -4.25
C ALA A 132 7.58 4.46 -3.85
N ARG A 133 6.93 3.94 -2.79
CA ARG A 133 5.65 4.42 -2.22
C ARG A 133 5.87 5.55 -1.21
N GLY A 134 6.96 5.51 -0.44
CA GLY A 134 7.29 6.45 0.61
C GLY A 134 8.03 7.70 0.10
N SER A 135 7.43 8.86 0.31
CA SER A 135 8.22 10.10 0.28
C SER A 135 9.18 10.07 1.47
N ALA A 136 10.45 9.78 1.21
CA ALA A 136 11.60 10.24 2.01
C ALA A 136 11.42 10.17 3.55
N ILE A 137 11.54 8.99 4.17
CA ILE A 137 11.69 8.92 5.64
C ILE A 137 13.06 9.43 6.11
N LYS A 138 14.03 9.69 5.22
CA LYS A 138 15.27 10.46 5.49
C LYS A 138 15.96 10.81 4.15
N GLY A 139 15.78 12.04 3.64
CA GLY A 139 16.52 12.55 2.47
C GLY A 139 15.88 12.29 1.10
N LYS A 140 16.44 12.88 0.03
CA LYS A 140 15.90 12.85 -1.35
C LYS A 140 15.47 11.43 -1.75
N SER A 141 14.16 11.25 -2.00
CA SER A 141 13.60 9.98 -2.48
C SER A 141 14.28 9.52 -3.77
N ARG A 142 14.74 8.27 -3.81
CA ARG A 142 15.35 7.65 -4.99
C ARG A 142 14.30 7.56 -6.10
N THR A 143 14.68 7.90 -7.33
CA THR A 143 13.76 7.81 -8.47
C THR A 143 13.40 6.34 -8.74
N ARG A 144 12.20 6.06 -9.28
CA ARG A 144 11.84 4.68 -9.69
C ARG A 144 12.83 4.06 -10.68
N GLY A 145 13.45 4.89 -11.53
CA GLY A 145 14.53 4.46 -12.40
C GLY A 145 15.77 3.98 -11.63
N SER A 146 16.11 4.62 -10.51
CA SER A 146 17.16 4.16 -9.60
C SER A 146 16.76 2.87 -8.87
N LEU A 147 15.53 2.78 -8.37
CA LEU A 147 15.02 1.60 -7.67
C LEU A 147 14.99 0.36 -8.57
N LYS A 148 14.60 0.51 -9.84
CA LYS A 148 14.68 -0.55 -10.85
C LYS A 148 16.11 -1.07 -11.02
N LYS A 149 17.11 -0.18 -11.07
CA LYS A 149 18.52 -0.57 -11.19
C LYS A 149 19.02 -1.30 -9.95
N ILE A 150 18.55 -0.88 -8.77
CA ILE A 150 18.87 -1.55 -7.51
C ILE A 150 18.23 -2.94 -7.45
N GLN A 151 16.97 -3.10 -7.86
CA GLN A 151 16.29 -4.40 -7.95
C GLN A 151 17.03 -5.36 -8.90
N TYR A 152 17.46 -4.85 -10.05
CA TYR A 152 18.26 -5.63 -11.00
C TYR A 152 19.63 -6.00 -10.43
N GLY A 153 20.27 -5.08 -9.70
CA GLY A 153 21.51 -5.37 -8.97
C GLY A 153 21.35 -6.51 -7.96
N MET A 154 20.28 -6.54 -7.18
CA MET A 154 20.02 -7.63 -6.23
C MET A 154 19.76 -8.96 -6.94
N GLN A 155 19.00 -8.95 -8.04
CA GLN A 155 18.79 -10.14 -8.87
C GLN A 155 20.12 -10.73 -9.34
N PHE A 156 21.03 -9.85 -9.74
CA PHE A 156 22.37 -10.21 -10.20
C PHE A 156 23.24 -10.77 -9.08
N PHE A 157 23.23 -10.10 -7.92
CA PHE A 157 23.92 -10.53 -6.72
C PHE A 157 23.48 -11.92 -6.27
N LEU A 158 22.16 -12.16 -6.18
CA LEU A 158 21.63 -13.45 -5.76
C LEU A 158 21.89 -14.56 -6.77
N SER A 159 21.87 -14.25 -8.07
CA SER A 159 22.29 -15.20 -9.11
C SER A 159 23.74 -15.65 -8.94
N ILE A 160 24.61 -14.75 -8.48
CA ILE A 160 26.02 -15.05 -8.21
C ILE A 160 26.16 -15.86 -6.91
N SER A 161 25.53 -15.44 -5.82
CA SER A 161 25.71 -16.06 -4.50
C SER A 161 25.04 -17.43 -4.39
N SER A 162 23.90 -17.64 -5.04
CA SER A 162 23.11 -18.87 -4.96
C SER A 162 23.25 -19.80 -6.17
N GLY A 163 23.88 -19.33 -7.27
CA GLY A 163 23.98 -20.08 -8.52
C GLY A 163 22.68 -20.12 -9.35
N LEU A 164 21.59 -19.47 -8.91
CA LEU A 164 20.33 -19.41 -9.64
C LEU A 164 20.44 -18.66 -10.97
N LYS A 165 19.66 -19.10 -11.96
CA LYS A 165 19.49 -18.36 -13.22
C LYS A 165 18.73 -17.05 -12.94
N MET A 166 19.20 -15.97 -13.55
CA MET A 166 18.57 -14.65 -13.40
C MET A 166 17.09 -14.65 -13.79
N GLU A 167 16.69 -15.35 -14.86
CA GLU A 167 15.30 -15.39 -15.31
C GLU A 167 14.36 -16.02 -14.26
N THR A 168 14.85 -17.01 -13.52
CA THR A 168 14.08 -17.66 -12.46
C THR A 168 13.83 -16.70 -11.30
N LEU A 169 14.84 -15.94 -10.87
CA LEU A 169 14.68 -14.89 -9.85
C LEU A 169 13.75 -13.78 -10.34
N LYS A 170 13.89 -13.34 -11.59
CA LYS A 170 13.04 -12.31 -12.21
C LYS A 170 11.56 -12.64 -12.13
N ASN A 171 11.21 -13.90 -12.39
CA ASN A 171 9.82 -14.35 -12.43
C ASN A 171 9.23 -14.64 -11.04
N SER A 172 10.06 -14.63 -9.99
CA SER A 172 9.64 -14.92 -8.61
C SER A 172 9.08 -13.72 -7.85
N ALA A 173 9.31 -12.49 -8.33
CA ALA A 173 8.83 -11.27 -7.67
C ALA A 173 8.43 -10.21 -8.70
N LEU A 174 7.57 -9.28 -8.27
CA LEU A 174 7.07 -8.21 -9.14
C LEU A 174 8.18 -7.22 -9.54
N LYS A 175 8.13 -6.75 -10.78
CA LYS A 175 9.15 -5.85 -11.33
C LYS A 175 8.80 -4.38 -11.13
N ILE A 176 9.77 -3.59 -10.66
CA ILE A 176 9.63 -2.13 -10.60
C ILE A 176 9.78 -1.55 -12.01
N ASP A 177 8.65 -1.15 -12.62
CA ASP A 177 8.61 -0.56 -13.94
C ASP A 177 8.78 0.98 -13.96
N GLN A 178 9.12 1.49 -15.14
CA GLN A 178 9.19 2.93 -15.40
C GLN A 178 7.80 3.55 -15.38
N LYS A 179 7.73 4.85 -15.06
CA LYS A 179 6.49 5.62 -15.05
C LYS A 179 5.82 5.55 -16.43
N GLY A 180 4.73 4.79 -16.56
CA GLY A 180 3.92 4.72 -17.79
C GLY A 180 3.81 3.34 -18.46
N ALA A 181 4.64 2.36 -18.08
CA ALA A 181 4.52 0.99 -18.59
C ALA A 181 3.60 0.19 -17.66
N TYR A 182 2.37 -0.05 -18.13
CA TYR A 182 1.33 -0.81 -17.43
C TYR A 182 0.93 -0.25 -16.06
N SER A 183 -0.30 -0.50 -15.66
CA SER A 183 -0.79 -0.16 -14.32
C SER A 183 -0.01 -0.98 -13.30
N ASP A 184 0.92 -0.35 -12.58
CA ASP A 184 1.51 -0.89 -11.36
C ASP A 184 0.36 -1.33 -10.43
N PRO A 185 0.12 -2.64 -10.26
CA PRO A 185 -1.03 -3.14 -9.51
C PRO A 185 -0.94 -2.76 -8.02
N GLN A 186 0.23 -2.33 -7.55
CA GLN A 186 0.51 -2.15 -6.13
C GLN A 186 1.00 -0.75 -5.73
N THR A 187 0.76 0.31 -6.50
CA THR A 187 0.60 1.61 -5.82
C THR A 187 -0.65 1.51 -4.97
N ARG A 188 -0.52 1.09 -3.69
CA ARG A 188 -1.60 1.15 -2.69
C ARG A 188 -2.17 2.55 -2.79
N ARG A 189 -3.34 2.69 -3.41
CA ARG A 189 -4.11 3.92 -3.28
C ARG A 189 -4.41 4.03 -1.80
N ALA A 190 -4.32 5.24 -1.28
CA ALA A 190 -4.77 5.52 0.07
C ALA A 190 -6.15 4.88 0.24
N SER A 191 -6.30 4.06 1.27
CA SER A 191 -7.58 3.38 1.49
C SER A 191 -8.68 4.42 1.63
N GLU A 192 -9.94 3.99 1.46
CA GLU A 192 -11.07 4.87 1.73
C GLU A 192 -10.96 5.51 3.13
N ASN A 193 -10.48 4.75 4.11
CA ASN A 193 -10.26 5.24 5.46
C ASN A 193 -9.17 6.32 5.52
N ASP A 194 -8.05 6.13 4.83
CA ASP A 194 -6.94 7.09 4.79
C ASP A 194 -7.38 8.41 4.14
N VAL A 195 -8.18 8.35 3.07
CA VAL A 195 -8.75 9.54 2.43
C VAL A 195 -9.75 10.24 3.35
N LYS A 196 -10.58 9.50 4.09
CA LYS A 196 -11.52 10.07 5.09
C LYS A 196 -10.78 10.74 6.24
N ILE A 197 -9.74 10.12 6.79
CA ILE A 197 -8.90 10.68 7.85
C ILE A 197 -8.22 11.96 7.34
N PHE A 198 -7.62 11.92 6.16
CA PHE A 198 -6.98 13.08 5.55
C PHE A 198 -7.94 14.26 5.32
N TRP A 199 -9.18 13.97 4.89
CA TRP A 199 -10.23 14.97 4.79
C TRP A 199 -10.55 15.58 6.15
N LYS A 200 -10.80 14.75 7.18
CA LYS A 200 -11.12 15.20 8.53
C LYS A 200 -10.00 16.05 9.14
N LEU A 201 -8.74 15.64 9.00
CA LEU A 201 -7.58 16.42 9.47
C LEU A 201 -7.53 17.80 8.83
N ASN A 202 -7.60 17.89 7.49
CA ASN A 202 -7.60 19.18 6.81
C ASN A 202 -8.80 20.05 7.21
N LEU A 203 -9.97 19.44 7.38
CA LEU A 203 -11.18 20.14 7.82
C LEU A 203 -11.01 20.74 9.21
N ARG A 204 -10.62 19.92 10.20
CA ARG A 204 -10.43 20.36 11.59
C ARG A 204 -9.40 21.48 11.69
N HIS A 205 -8.25 21.31 11.03
CA HIS A 205 -7.21 22.35 11.01
C HIS A 205 -7.71 23.63 10.36
N PHE A 206 -8.34 23.55 9.18
CA PHE A 206 -8.88 24.73 8.51
C PHE A 206 -9.92 25.45 9.38
N GLU A 207 -10.84 24.73 10.01
CA GLU A 207 -11.89 25.33 10.83
C GLU A 207 -11.37 25.97 12.11
N ALA A 208 -10.44 25.30 12.81
CA ALA A 208 -9.80 25.85 14.00
C ALA A 208 -9.01 27.12 13.66
N ILE A 209 -8.19 27.08 12.61
CA ILE A 209 -7.40 28.24 12.16
C ILE A 209 -8.33 29.38 11.72
N ALA A 210 -9.38 29.08 10.96
CA ALA A 210 -10.31 30.10 10.50
C ALA A 210 -11.06 30.75 11.66
N SER A 211 -11.45 29.96 12.67
CA SER A 211 -12.10 30.49 13.88
C SER A 211 -11.13 31.36 14.68
N PHE A 212 -9.88 30.92 14.81
CA PHE A 212 -8.82 31.66 15.49
C PHE A 212 -8.57 33.03 14.83
N LEU A 213 -8.43 33.05 13.49
CA LEU A 213 -8.16 34.25 12.71
C LEU A 213 -9.37 35.20 12.60
N LEU A 214 -10.60 34.68 12.53
CA LEU A 214 -11.80 35.50 12.35
C LEU A 214 -12.36 36.04 13.68
N ASN A 215 -12.12 35.34 14.78
CA ASN A 215 -12.66 35.69 16.09
C ASN A 215 -11.60 36.21 17.07
N ASN A 216 -10.35 36.43 16.61
CA ASN A 216 -9.21 36.87 17.43
C ASN A 216 -9.08 36.06 18.73
N GLN A 217 -9.05 34.73 18.62
CA GLN A 217 -8.92 33.87 19.80
C GLN A 217 -7.54 33.99 20.43
N GLU A 218 -7.47 33.83 21.75
CA GLU A 218 -6.22 33.76 22.48
C GLU A 218 -5.48 32.45 22.23
N ARG A 219 -4.16 32.48 22.38
CA ARG A 219 -3.29 31.32 22.18
C ARG A 219 -3.42 30.33 23.35
N PRO A 220 -3.14 29.03 23.12
CA PRO A 220 -2.74 28.43 21.85
C PRO A 220 -3.90 28.24 20.86
N LEU A 221 -3.58 28.11 19.57
CA LEU A 221 -4.50 27.51 18.63
C LEU A 221 -4.69 26.03 19.01
N ILE A 222 -5.94 25.61 19.23
CA ILE A 222 -6.28 24.22 19.55
C ILE A 222 -7.05 23.61 18.38
N VAL A 223 -6.61 22.44 17.91
CA VAL A 223 -7.33 21.64 16.91
C VAL A 223 -7.73 20.31 17.52
N PRO A 224 -9.04 20.06 17.71
CA PRO A 224 -9.51 18.80 18.28
C PRO A 224 -9.35 17.65 17.27
N ARG A 225 -8.77 16.53 17.73
CA ARG A 225 -8.48 15.33 16.92
C ARG A 225 -8.74 14.00 17.66
N GLN A 226 -9.16 14.03 18.92
CA GLN A 226 -9.38 12.81 19.72
C GLN A 226 -10.39 11.85 19.07
N ASP A 227 -11.44 12.38 18.43
CA ASP A 227 -12.50 11.61 17.76
C ASP A 227 -12.02 10.79 16.54
N ILE A 228 -10.83 11.08 16.03
CA ILE A 228 -10.20 10.37 14.91
C ILE A 228 -8.94 9.61 15.32
N GLY A 229 -8.73 9.41 16.63
CA GLY A 229 -7.65 8.59 17.17
C GLY A 229 -6.30 9.30 17.31
N PHE A 230 -6.25 10.63 17.30
CA PHE A 230 -5.03 11.41 17.50
C PHE A 230 -5.17 12.38 18.67
N GLN A 231 -4.06 12.70 19.34
CA GLN A 231 -4.04 13.75 20.37
C GLN A 231 -4.37 15.12 19.76
N ASP A 232 -4.92 16.05 20.53
CA ASP A 232 -5.25 17.39 20.02
C ASP A 232 -3.98 18.15 19.60
N TYR A 233 -4.07 18.93 18.53
CA TYR A 233 -2.95 19.79 18.12
C TYR A 233 -3.02 21.09 18.90
N LYS A 234 -1.92 21.49 19.54
CA LYS A 234 -1.80 22.81 20.17
C LYS A 234 -0.66 23.57 19.49
N GLN A 235 -0.88 24.83 19.15
CA GLN A 235 0.16 25.70 18.60
C GLN A 235 0.24 27.02 19.38
N TRP A 236 1.39 27.25 20.02
CA TRP A 236 1.66 28.41 20.87
C TRP A 236 2.36 29.55 20.12
N THR A 237 3.30 29.20 19.23
CA THR A 237 3.99 30.17 18.37
C THR A 237 4.23 29.56 16.99
N PHE A 238 4.87 30.28 16.09
CA PHE A 238 5.26 29.71 14.79
C PHE A 238 6.34 28.61 14.90
N ARG A 239 7.07 28.54 16.03
CA ARG A 239 8.14 27.55 16.28
C ARG A 239 7.82 26.53 17.37
N LEU A 240 6.67 26.68 18.03
CA LEU A 240 6.33 25.91 19.22
C LEU A 240 4.93 25.34 19.08
N ASP A 241 4.84 24.02 18.93
CA ASP A 241 3.61 23.27 18.81
C ASP A 241 3.69 21.89 19.50
N SER A 242 2.55 21.21 19.61
CA SER A 242 2.48 19.95 20.35
C SER A 242 3.27 18.83 19.69
N LEU A 243 3.51 18.90 18.37
CA LEU A 243 4.32 17.91 17.65
C LEU A 243 5.81 18.10 17.94
N SER A 244 6.30 19.34 18.00
CA SER A 244 7.68 19.62 18.40
C SER A 244 7.92 19.25 19.86
N LEU A 245 6.89 19.38 20.71
CA LEU A 245 6.92 18.94 22.10
C LEU A 245 6.99 17.41 22.22
N GLU A 246 6.18 16.66 21.46
CA GLU A 246 6.23 15.19 21.39
C GLU A 246 7.59 14.68 20.87
N ASP A 247 8.15 15.33 19.85
CA ASP A 247 9.49 15.01 19.33
C ASP A 247 10.58 15.29 20.38
N SER A 248 10.44 16.38 21.15
CA SER A 248 11.32 16.69 22.28
C SER A 248 11.28 15.59 23.34
N ARG A 249 10.08 15.09 23.69
CA ARG A 249 9.90 14.03 24.71
C ARG A 249 10.44 12.67 24.24
N SER A 250 10.25 12.33 22.97
CA SER A 250 10.58 11.02 22.40
C SER A 250 12.04 10.87 21.95
N SER A 251 12.70 11.95 21.53
CA SER A 251 14.06 11.88 20.96
C SER A 251 15.16 11.63 21.99
N GLY A 252 14.85 11.71 23.29
CA GLY A 252 15.83 11.56 24.39
C GLY A 252 16.96 12.59 24.34
N ARG A 253 16.90 13.56 23.42
CA ARG A 253 17.83 14.67 23.32
C ARG A 253 17.31 15.78 24.21
N ASP A 254 18.23 16.51 24.83
CA ASP A 254 17.99 17.72 25.61
C ASP A 254 17.59 18.89 24.67
N SER A 255 16.59 18.70 23.79
CA SER A 255 15.97 19.77 23.00
C SER A 255 15.32 20.79 23.93
N GLY A 256 14.96 20.37 25.14
CA GLY A 256 14.62 21.21 26.27
C GLY A 256 13.41 22.09 26.02
N GLN A 257 12.49 21.73 25.13
CA GLN A 257 11.24 22.46 24.95
C GLN A 257 10.20 22.06 25.99
N ASP A 258 10.21 20.78 26.40
CA ASP A 258 9.35 20.19 27.42
C ASP A 258 9.52 20.82 28.80
N GLN A 259 10.70 21.36 29.11
CA GLN A 259 10.95 22.08 30.36
C GLN A 259 10.06 23.33 30.53
N PHE A 260 9.51 23.88 29.44
CA PHE A 260 8.68 25.08 29.45
C PHE A 260 7.18 24.80 29.64
N PHE A 261 6.79 23.54 29.80
CA PHE A 261 5.39 23.14 29.89
C PHE A 261 5.11 22.37 31.19
N ASP A 262 3.91 22.58 31.73
CA ASP A 262 3.39 21.80 32.84
C ASP A 262 2.94 20.40 32.38
N GLU A 263 2.42 19.61 33.31
CA GLU A 263 1.90 18.26 33.06
C GLU A 263 0.62 18.23 32.18
N ASN A 264 -0.05 19.37 32.00
CA ASN A 264 -1.25 19.54 31.18
C ASN A 264 -0.93 20.20 29.81
N ASP A 265 0.36 20.33 29.47
CA ASP A 265 0.89 21.04 28.30
C ASP A 265 0.53 22.53 28.27
N ASN A 266 0.40 23.20 29.42
CA ASN A 266 0.31 24.66 29.47
C ASN A 266 1.70 25.27 29.55
N PHE A 267 1.89 26.37 28.82
CA PHE A 267 3.16 27.09 28.82
C PHE A 267 3.38 27.79 30.16
N ILE A 268 4.54 27.57 30.78
CA ILE A 268 4.91 28.14 32.07
C ILE A 268 5.61 29.49 31.82
N PHE A 269 4.97 30.59 32.22
CA PHE A 269 5.56 31.93 32.09
C PHE A 269 6.62 32.25 33.17
N ASP A 270 6.49 31.64 34.35
CA ASP A 270 7.41 31.89 35.47
C ASP A 270 8.74 31.13 35.29
N ALA A 271 9.84 31.86 35.34
CA ALA A 271 11.18 31.29 35.18
C ALA A 271 11.59 30.41 36.36
N GLU A 272 11.12 30.68 37.58
CA GLU A 272 11.44 29.85 38.75
C GLU A 272 10.71 28.52 38.70
N ALA A 273 9.43 28.52 38.33
CA ALA A 273 8.68 27.29 38.05
C ALA A 273 9.35 26.42 36.96
N VAL A 274 9.84 27.03 35.88
CA VAL A 274 10.62 26.29 34.86
C VAL A 274 11.91 25.71 35.42
N LYS A 275 12.67 26.46 36.24
CA LYS A 275 13.90 25.94 36.87
C LYS A 275 13.60 24.76 37.79
N LYS A 276 12.48 24.78 38.52
CA LYS A 276 12.01 23.65 39.32
C LYS A 276 11.72 22.45 38.43
N ARG A 277 11.00 22.66 37.33
CA ARG A 277 10.67 21.63 36.33
C ARG A 277 11.91 21.00 35.69
N VAL A 278 12.92 21.79 35.36
CA VAL A 278 14.21 21.32 34.82
C VAL A 278 14.86 20.30 35.76
N LYS A 279 14.82 20.56 37.08
CA LYS A 279 15.33 19.63 38.10
C LYS A 279 14.51 18.35 38.17
N GLU A 280 13.17 18.45 38.16
CA GLU A 280 12.25 17.31 38.20
C GLU A 280 12.42 16.39 36.98
N LEU A 281 12.62 16.96 35.79
CA LEU A 281 12.80 16.21 34.54
C LEU A 281 14.23 15.66 34.36
N GLY A 282 15.16 15.99 35.25
CA GLY A 282 16.56 15.56 35.15
C GLY A 282 17.34 16.23 34.01
N HIS A 283 16.88 17.37 33.50
CA HIS A 283 17.55 18.12 32.44
C HIS A 283 18.86 18.75 32.95
N ARG A 284 19.90 18.80 32.10
CA ARG A 284 21.23 19.28 32.52
C ARG A 284 21.29 20.77 32.80
N ARG A 285 20.47 21.56 32.11
CA ARG A 285 20.48 23.02 32.22
C ARG A 285 19.14 23.65 31.85
N TYR A 286 18.86 24.77 32.51
CA TYR A 286 17.76 25.65 32.14
C TYR A 286 18.08 26.44 30.87
N LEU A 287 17.23 26.36 29.85
CA LEU A 287 17.36 27.07 28.57
C LEU A 287 16.69 28.47 28.60
N GLY A 288 17.09 29.33 29.54
CA GLY A 288 16.39 30.59 29.81
C GLY A 288 16.33 31.62 28.67
N VAL A 289 17.28 31.60 27.73
CA VAL A 289 17.21 32.46 26.53
C VAL A 289 16.02 32.06 25.65
N ASN A 290 15.78 30.76 25.48
CA ASN A 290 14.65 30.25 24.70
C ASN A 290 13.33 30.52 25.42
N HIS A 291 13.27 30.28 26.73
CA HIS A 291 12.10 30.60 27.56
C HIS A 291 11.67 32.05 27.41
N ARG A 292 12.57 33.00 27.64
CA ARG A 292 12.29 34.44 27.48
C ARG A 292 11.84 34.80 26.08
N LYS A 293 12.45 34.19 25.05
CA LYS A 293 12.06 34.40 23.66
C LYS A 293 10.62 33.94 23.40
N TYR A 294 10.24 32.77 23.92
CA TYR A 294 8.88 32.26 23.78
C TYR A 294 7.88 33.08 24.59
N CYS A 295 8.21 33.50 25.81
CA CYS A 295 7.39 34.44 26.59
C CYS A 295 7.12 35.73 25.81
N ALA A 296 8.17 36.35 25.27
CA ALA A 296 8.03 37.57 24.47
C ALA A 296 7.12 37.35 23.25
N GLN A 297 7.27 36.23 22.53
CA GLN A 297 6.43 35.90 21.38
C GLN A 297 4.98 35.60 21.75
N LEU A 298 4.72 35.06 22.94
CA LEU A 298 3.38 34.75 23.44
C LEU A 298 2.65 35.99 23.92
N ILE A 299 3.37 36.95 24.51
CA ILE A 299 2.83 38.20 25.03
C ILE A 299 2.63 39.22 23.91
N SER A 300 3.53 39.27 22.91
CA SER A 300 3.42 40.18 21.78
C SER A 300 2.51 39.64 20.67
N GLU A 301 1.95 40.55 19.87
CA GLU A 301 1.41 40.18 18.55
C GLU A 301 2.54 39.62 17.69
N ASP A 302 2.53 38.30 17.47
CA ASP A 302 3.51 37.63 16.62
C ASP A 302 2.98 37.63 15.19
N GLU A 303 3.45 38.60 14.41
CA GLU A 303 3.12 38.71 12.99
C GLU A 303 3.50 37.43 12.22
N PHE A 304 4.59 36.75 12.61
CA PHE A 304 5.02 35.49 12.00
C PHE A 304 4.08 34.34 12.34
N PHE A 305 3.58 34.28 13.58
CA PHE A 305 2.54 33.32 13.96
C PHE A 305 1.30 33.51 13.10
N THR A 306 0.80 34.75 13.01
CA THR A 306 -0.37 35.09 12.21
C THR A 306 -0.17 34.75 10.73
N LEU A 307 1.00 35.07 10.17
CA LEU A 307 1.39 34.72 8.81
C LEU A 307 1.35 33.20 8.56
N HIS A 308 1.89 32.43 9.50
CA HIS A 308 1.92 30.97 9.41
C HIS A 308 0.51 30.37 9.46
N LEU A 309 -0.39 30.96 10.24
CA LEU A 309 -1.80 30.57 10.26
C LEU A 309 -2.48 30.83 8.91
N PHE A 310 -2.29 32.00 8.30
CA PHE A 310 -2.82 32.27 6.95
C PHE A 310 -2.27 31.29 5.91
N ARG A 311 -0.98 30.99 5.97
CA ARG A 311 -0.35 29.98 5.09
C ARG A 311 -0.97 28.59 5.29
N LYS A 312 -1.11 28.13 6.53
CA LYS A 312 -1.76 26.85 6.86
C LYS A 312 -3.21 26.81 6.39
N ALA A 313 -3.98 27.87 6.63
CA ALA A 313 -5.37 27.96 6.18
C ALA A 313 -5.49 27.78 4.65
N GLY A 314 -4.62 28.46 3.88
CA GLY A 314 -4.55 28.31 2.43
C GLY A 314 -4.20 26.88 1.99
N ILE A 315 -3.25 26.22 2.66
CA ILE A 315 -2.85 24.83 2.38
C ILE A 315 -4.01 23.86 2.67
N HIS A 316 -4.61 23.91 3.85
CA HIS A 316 -5.69 23.01 4.22
C HIS A 316 -6.92 23.21 3.34
N PHE A 317 -7.28 24.46 3.06
CA PHE A 317 -8.38 24.77 2.13
C PHE A 317 -8.08 24.25 0.71
N SER A 318 -6.84 24.36 0.23
CA SER A 318 -6.44 23.82 -1.07
C SER A 318 -6.68 22.32 -1.16
N HIS A 319 -6.27 21.56 -0.14
CA HIS A 319 -6.51 20.10 -0.08
C HIS A 319 -8.00 19.76 -0.03
N LEU A 320 -8.77 20.47 0.81
CA LEU A 320 -10.23 20.34 0.88
C LEU A 320 -10.90 20.63 -0.46
N LEU A 321 -10.52 21.70 -1.14
CA LEU A 321 -11.06 22.07 -2.45
C LEU A 321 -10.70 21.03 -3.52
N LEU A 322 -9.47 20.51 -3.52
CA LEU A 322 -9.05 19.47 -4.46
C LEU A 322 -9.86 18.18 -4.26
N MET A 323 -10.07 17.75 -3.01
CA MET A 323 -10.89 16.59 -2.70
C MET A 323 -12.37 16.82 -3.03
N ALA A 324 -12.92 17.98 -2.67
CA ALA A 324 -14.30 18.34 -2.93
C ALA A 324 -14.61 18.51 -4.43
N SER A 325 -13.63 18.98 -5.21
CA SER A 325 -13.81 19.26 -6.64
C SER A 325 -13.35 18.13 -7.55
N GLY A 326 -12.33 17.35 -7.15
CA GLY A 326 -11.68 16.37 -8.02
C GLY A 326 -10.83 17.02 -9.13
N CYS A 327 -10.49 18.29 -9.00
CA CYS A 327 -9.62 18.99 -9.95
C CYS A 327 -8.15 18.64 -9.75
N ASN A 328 -7.29 18.94 -10.74
CA ASN A 328 -5.84 18.84 -10.56
C ASN A 328 -5.29 20.07 -9.82
N ILE A 329 -4.11 19.94 -9.21
CA ILE A 329 -3.46 21.05 -8.49
C ILE A 329 -3.27 22.28 -9.36
N GLU A 330 -2.84 22.14 -10.63
CA GLU A 330 -2.61 23.30 -11.50
C GLU A 330 -3.90 24.02 -11.91
N GLN A 331 -5.07 23.48 -11.52
CA GLN A 331 -6.34 24.17 -11.69
C GLN A 331 -6.61 25.18 -10.56
N LEU A 332 -5.90 25.10 -9.43
CA LEU A 332 -6.08 26.02 -8.30
C LEU A 332 -5.66 27.44 -8.66
N GLU A 333 -4.59 27.61 -9.44
CA GLU A 333 -4.09 28.90 -9.95
C GLU A 333 -5.16 29.64 -10.78
N GLY A 334 -5.97 28.89 -11.54
CA GLY A 334 -7.01 29.43 -12.42
C GLY A 334 -8.37 29.63 -11.74
N VAL A 335 -8.48 29.47 -10.41
CA VAL A 335 -9.75 29.69 -9.69
C VAL A 335 -9.96 31.18 -9.47
N ASP A 336 -11.00 31.73 -10.07
CA ASP A 336 -11.40 33.12 -9.83
C ASP A 336 -12.33 33.20 -8.62
N PHE A 337 -11.90 33.86 -7.53
CA PHE A 337 -12.69 34.00 -6.31
C PHE A 337 -13.65 35.21 -6.35
N SER A 338 -13.60 36.05 -7.39
CA SER A 338 -14.55 37.17 -7.57
C SER A 338 -15.88 36.73 -8.20
N LEU A 339 -15.86 35.65 -8.97
CA LEU A 339 -17.06 35.18 -9.68
C LEU A 339 -18.02 34.44 -8.73
N PRO A 340 -19.34 34.71 -8.81
CA PRO A 340 -20.32 34.00 -8.01
C PRO A 340 -20.48 32.55 -8.46
N LEU A 341 -20.69 31.64 -7.49
CA LEU A 341 -20.98 30.23 -7.75
C LEU A 341 -22.35 30.09 -8.45
N SER A 342 -22.39 29.44 -9.62
CA SER A 342 -23.64 29.30 -10.38
C SER A 342 -24.66 28.38 -9.68
N LYS A 343 -25.96 28.69 -9.83
CA LYS A 343 -27.09 28.09 -9.07
C LYS A 343 -27.79 26.89 -9.74
N SER A 344 -27.17 26.15 -10.66
CA SER A 344 -27.83 24.93 -11.20
C SER A 344 -27.95 23.84 -10.11
N SER A 345 -29.12 23.19 -10.02
CA SER A 345 -29.49 22.14 -9.05
C SER A 345 -28.39 21.06 -8.90
N ASP A 346 -28.14 20.69 -7.64
CA ASP A 346 -27.25 19.64 -7.12
C ASP A 346 -25.71 19.82 -7.17
N ALA A 347 -25.16 20.69 -8.02
CA ALA A 347 -23.71 20.98 -8.01
C ALA A 347 -23.39 22.44 -8.33
N LYS A 348 -22.60 23.10 -7.46
CA LYS A 348 -22.10 24.46 -7.71
C LYS A 348 -20.94 24.41 -8.70
N ARG A 349 -20.92 25.33 -9.66
CA ARG A 349 -19.88 25.42 -10.70
C ARG A 349 -19.10 26.72 -10.52
N GLN A 350 -17.77 26.62 -10.47
CA GLN A 350 -16.85 27.75 -10.62
C GLN A 350 -16.15 27.64 -11.97
N ALA A 351 -16.06 28.70 -12.75
CA ALA A 351 -15.24 28.69 -13.96
C ALA A 351 -13.76 28.63 -13.57
N VAL A 352 -13.01 27.68 -14.13
CA VAL A 352 -11.57 27.59 -13.95
C VAL A 352 -10.87 27.67 -15.29
N THR A 353 -9.94 28.59 -15.44
CA THR A 353 -9.15 28.78 -16.66
C THR A 353 -7.98 27.79 -16.69
N LYS A 354 -7.88 26.96 -17.73
CA LYS A 354 -6.74 26.04 -17.90
C LYS A 354 -5.72 26.60 -18.91
N ALA A 355 -4.61 27.17 -18.43
CA ALA A 355 -3.56 27.72 -19.30
C ALA A 355 -2.99 26.67 -20.29
N ARG A 356 -2.69 25.45 -19.82
CA ARG A 356 -2.13 24.35 -20.63
C ARG A 356 -3.08 23.68 -21.64
N ALA A 357 -4.33 24.14 -21.74
CA ALA A 357 -5.33 23.61 -22.68
C ALA A 357 -5.96 24.76 -23.48
N GLY A 358 -5.11 25.64 -24.01
CA GLY A 358 -5.53 26.79 -24.81
C GLY A 358 -6.45 27.77 -24.08
N TYR A 359 -6.25 27.98 -22.77
CA TYR A 359 -7.10 28.84 -21.92
C TYR A 359 -8.58 28.43 -21.85
N SER A 360 -8.92 27.18 -22.18
CA SER A 360 -10.31 26.70 -22.10
C SER A 360 -10.87 26.82 -20.67
N LYS A 361 -11.99 27.55 -20.52
CA LYS A 361 -12.74 27.65 -19.26
C LYS A 361 -13.45 26.31 -19.00
N LYS A 362 -13.05 25.59 -17.96
CA LYS A 362 -13.73 24.35 -17.53
C LYS A 362 -14.42 24.56 -16.19
N PRO A 363 -15.65 24.06 -16.00
CA PRO A 363 -16.35 24.19 -14.73
C PRO A 363 -15.73 23.27 -13.67
N MET A 364 -15.23 23.84 -12.58
CA MET A 364 -14.94 23.15 -11.33
C MET A 364 -16.25 22.90 -10.57
N ARG A 365 -16.52 21.64 -10.20
CA ARG A 365 -17.79 21.24 -9.58
C ARG A 365 -17.58 20.65 -8.19
N PHE A 366 -18.31 21.15 -7.21
CA PHE A 366 -18.35 20.58 -5.87
C PHE A 366 -19.78 20.60 -5.29
N SER A 367 -20.03 19.73 -4.31
CA SER A 367 -21.33 19.60 -3.65
C SER A 367 -21.71 20.88 -2.90
N ALA A 368 -23.02 21.13 -2.78
CA ALA A 368 -23.55 22.21 -1.94
C ALA A 368 -23.05 22.12 -0.47
N LYS A 369 -22.74 20.92 0.02
CA LYS A 369 -22.17 20.70 1.37
C LYS A 369 -20.81 21.39 1.58
N PHE A 370 -20.08 21.72 0.51
CA PHE A 370 -18.80 22.43 0.59
C PHE A 370 -18.94 23.96 0.68
N LEU A 371 -20.13 24.50 0.40
CA LEU A 371 -20.37 25.93 0.35
C LEU A 371 -20.06 26.69 1.65
N PRO A 372 -20.35 26.15 2.86
CA PRO A 372 -19.97 26.81 4.11
C PRO A 372 -18.45 27.02 4.22
N LEU A 373 -17.65 26.02 3.83
CA LEU A 373 -16.18 26.10 3.84
C LEU A 373 -15.67 27.12 2.83
N TRP A 374 -16.25 27.15 1.63
CA TRP A 374 -15.93 28.14 0.61
C TRP A 374 -16.15 29.58 1.12
N ARG A 375 -17.32 29.85 1.73
CA ARG A 375 -17.64 31.17 2.29
C ARG A 375 -16.71 31.55 3.43
N LYS A 376 -16.39 30.60 4.31
CA LYS A 376 -15.43 30.80 5.41
C LYS A 376 -14.06 31.17 4.84
N TYR A 377 -13.60 30.46 3.80
CA TYR A 377 -12.35 30.76 3.14
C TYR A 377 -12.32 32.13 2.43
N LEU A 378 -13.42 32.57 1.81
CA LEU A 378 -13.47 33.91 1.21
C LEU A 378 -13.17 35.02 2.23
N LYS A 379 -13.64 34.88 3.47
CA LYS A 379 -13.32 35.82 4.56
C LYS A 379 -11.82 35.79 4.88
N ILE A 380 -11.25 34.59 5.02
CA ILE A 380 -9.81 34.41 5.27
C ILE A 380 -8.98 34.98 4.13
N ARG A 381 -9.30 34.66 2.87
CA ARG A 381 -8.61 35.16 1.68
C ARG A 381 -8.61 36.68 1.65
N LYS A 382 -9.76 37.32 1.93
CA LYS A 382 -9.85 38.77 2.02
C LYS A 382 -8.88 39.32 3.07
N LEU A 383 -8.91 38.78 4.29
CA LEU A 383 -7.96 39.18 5.34
C LEU A 383 -6.49 38.98 4.93
N THR A 384 -6.16 37.89 4.25
CA THR A 384 -4.79 37.64 3.76
C THR A 384 -4.34 38.67 2.74
N VAL A 385 -5.19 38.96 1.75
CA VAL A 385 -4.90 39.91 0.65
C VAL A 385 -4.81 41.33 1.21
N ASP A 386 -5.80 41.74 2.00
CA ASP A 386 -5.86 43.08 2.62
C ASP A 386 -4.61 43.36 3.48
N LYS A 387 -4.09 42.32 4.18
CA LYS A 387 -2.95 42.43 5.09
C LYS A 387 -1.58 42.35 4.39
N TYR A 388 -1.41 41.49 3.39
CA TYR A 388 -0.07 41.15 2.88
C TYR A 388 0.20 41.58 1.45
N ASP A 389 -0.81 41.70 0.59
CA ASP A 389 -0.64 42.06 -0.82
C ASP A 389 -2.00 42.37 -1.45
N GLN A 390 -2.38 43.65 -1.46
CA GLN A 390 -3.66 44.12 -2.01
C GLN A 390 -3.73 43.98 -3.54
N ASP A 391 -2.58 43.82 -4.20
CA ASP A 391 -2.45 43.74 -5.66
C ASP A 391 -2.46 42.28 -6.18
N PHE A 392 -2.51 41.28 -5.28
CA PHE A 392 -2.51 39.84 -5.64
C PHE A 392 -3.64 39.43 -6.61
N GLY A 393 -4.69 40.24 -6.71
CA GLY A 393 -5.81 40.04 -7.64
C GLY A 393 -6.80 38.96 -7.17
N ASN A 394 -7.67 38.52 -8.10
CA ASN A 394 -8.82 37.65 -7.79
C ASN A 394 -8.57 36.15 -8.05
N LEU A 395 -7.48 35.83 -8.74
CA LEU A 395 -7.15 34.46 -9.15
C LEU A 395 -6.34 33.74 -8.08
N GLY A 396 -6.59 32.45 -7.93
CA GLY A 396 -5.77 31.57 -7.11
C GLY A 396 -5.96 31.71 -5.61
N ILE A 397 -5.36 30.75 -4.91
CA ILE A 397 -5.28 30.71 -3.45
C ILE A 397 -3.95 31.37 -3.05
N PRO A 398 -3.97 32.51 -2.33
CA PRO A 398 -2.75 33.13 -1.81
C PRO A 398 -2.11 32.25 -0.75
N LEU A 399 -0.86 31.87 -0.98
CA LEU A 399 0.02 31.27 0.01
C LEU A 399 1.11 32.28 0.35
N VAL A 400 1.17 32.67 1.62
CA VAL A 400 2.19 33.59 2.11
C VAL A 400 3.54 32.87 2.14
N SER A 401 4.55 33.45 1.51
CA SER A 401 5.92 32.95 1.53
C SER A 401 6.87 33.96 2.17
N GLU A 402 7.84 33.44 2.93
CA GLU A 402 8.94 34.24 3.47
C GLU A 402 10.09 34.22 2.43
N LYS A 403 10.52 35.38 1.94
CA LYS A 403 11.80 35.47 1.21
C LYS A 403 12.95 35.51 2.20
N SER A 404 13.98 34.70 1.95
CA SER A 404 15.17 34.63 2.78
C SER A 404 15.94 35.96 2.79
N TYR A 405 16.29 36.38 4.01
CA TYR A 405 17.28 37.40 4.41
C TYR A 405 18.32 37.75 3.34
N GLN A 406 18.23 38.95 2.76
CA GLN A 406 19.42 39.77 2.51
C GLN A 406 19.11 41.26 2.34
N THR A 407 17.92 41.67 1.89
CA THR A 407 17.56 43.10 1.83
C THR A 407 16.05 43.28 2.00
N ASN A 408 15.63 43.94 3.07
CA ASN A 408 14.25 44.28 3.45
C ASN A 408 13.25 43.11 3.54
N ARG A 409 12.79 42.83 4.77
CA ARG A 409 11.68 41.91 5.06
C ARG A 409 10.46 42.30 4.20
N SER A 410 10.24 41.58 3.12
CA SER A 410 9.08 41.74 2.23
C SER A 410 8.37 40.40 2.17
N PHE A 411 7.07 40.41 2.46
CA PHE A 411 6.21 39.25 2.29
C PHE A 411 5.66 39.27 0.87
N GLN A 412 5.69 38.13 0.17
CA GLN A 412 5.07 38.00 -1.14
C GLN A 412 4.04 36.88 -1.10
N LEU A 413 2.84 37.19 -1.60
CA LEU A 413 1.84 36.18 -1.86
C LEU A 413 2.24 35.42 -3.14
N SER A 414 2.21 34.11 -3.06
CA SER A 414 2.41 33.22 -4.20
C SER A 414 1.14 32.41 -4.41
N GLN A 415 0.82 32.08 -5.65
CA GLN A 415 -0.32 31.20 -5.92
C GLN A 415 0.00 29.78 -5.47
N ALA A 416 -1.00 29.10 -4.89
CA ALA A 416 -0.90 27.70 -4.54
C ALA A 416 -0.56 26.84 -5.77
N ASN A 417 0.65 26.30 -5.79
CA ASN A 417 1.14 25.43 -6.84
C ASN A 417 1.57 24.05 -6.28
N ALA A 418 1.89 23.13 -7.19
CA ALA A 418 2.24 21.76 -6.83
C ALA A 418 3.47 21.63 -5.93
N ASN A 419 4.42 22.57 -5.96
CA ASN A 419 5.59 22.54 -5.10
C ASN A 419 5.26 23.03 -3.69
N LEU A 420 4.46 24.08 -3.55
CA LEU A 420 4.04 24.62 -2.26
C LEU A 420 3.08 23.68 -1.52
N LEU A 421 2.21 22.99 -2.24
CA LEU A 421 1.33 21.96 -1.66
C LEU A 421 2.05 20.62 -1.39
N ARG A 422 3.26 20.40 -1.93
CA ARG A 422 4.11 19.25 -1.57
C ARG A 422 4.89 19.48 -0.27
N ILE A 423 5.10 20.74 0.12
CA ILE A 423 5.72 21.11 1.41
C ILE A 423 4.80 20.71 2.59
N SER A 424 3.53 20.36 2.34
CA SER A 424 2.60 19.83 3.35
C SER A 424 2.94 18.44 3.89
N ASN A 425 3.97 17.76 3.37
CA ASN A 425 4.46 16.48 3.92
C ASN A 425 5.54 16.66 4.99
N THR A 426 5.53 17.82 5.66
CA THR A 426 6.42 18.12 6.80
C THR A 426 5.57 18.48 8.01
N ASN A 427 6.09 18.35 9.22
CA ASN A 427 5.44 18.74 10.49
C ASN A 427 4.87 20.19 10.49
N GLN A 428 5.21 20.99 9.47
CA GLN A 428 4.80 22.38 9.28
C GLN A 428 3.29 22.60 9.11
N VAL A 429 2.48 21.57 8.79
CA VAL A 429 1.00 21.69 8.69
C VAL A 429 0.25 21.20 9.94
N GLY A 430 0.97 20.71 10.97
CA GLY A 430 0.37 20.27 12.23
C GLY A 430 -0.25 18.87 12.18
N PHE A 431 0.08 18.04 11.19
CA PHE A 431 -0.40 16.67 11.09
C PHE A 431 0.42 15.73 11.98
N PRO A 432 -0.20 14.72 12.61
CA PRO A 432 0.53 13.80 13.47
C PRO A 432 1.46 12.88 12.63
N PRO A 433 2.63 12.48 13.14
CA PRO A 433 3.66 11.77 12.35
C PRO A 433 3.20 10.43 11.76
N ASN A 434 2.20 9.81 12.38
CA ASN A 434 1.61 8.53 12.00
C ASN A 434 0.37 8.65 11.11
N ALA A 435 -0.14 9.86 10.83
CA ALA A 435 -1.23 10.02 9.87
C ALA A 435 -0.73 9.81 8.43
N GLU A 436 -1.42 8.97 7.67
CA GLU A 436 -1.16 8.85 6.24
C GLU A 436 -1.50 10.18 5.54
N THR A 437 -0.53 10.74 4.80
CA THR A 437 -0.72 11.91 3.95
C THR A 437 -0.85 11.47 2.49
N PRO A 438 -2.05 11.08 2.04
CA PRO A 438 -2.26 10.65 0.67
C PRO A 438 -1.89 11.75 -0.32
N LEU A 439 -1.33 11.36 -1.47
CA LEU A 439 -1.11 12.28 -2.58
C LEU A 439 -2.43 12.97 -2.96
N SER A 440 -2.36 14.23 -3.39
CA SER A 440 -3.54 14.98 -3.89
C SER A 440 -4.32 14.23 -4.98
N LYS A 441 -3.63 13.35 -5.73
CA LYS A 441 -4.22 12.43 -6.70
C LYS A 441 -5.17 11.40 -6.06
N SER A 442 -4.86 10.90 -4.86
CA SER A 442 -5.63 9.85 -4.19
C SER A 442 -7.05 10.30 -3.83
N GLY A 443 -7.24 11.54 -3.35
CA GLY A 443 -8.58 12.07 -3.09
C GLY A 443 -9.42 12.22 -4.36
N ARG A 444 -8.77 12.58 -5.49
CA ARG A 444 -9.42 12.64 -6.81
C ARG A 444 -9.78 11.25 -7.35
N ASP A 445 -8.92 10.28 -7.11
CA ASP A 445 -9.15 8.88 -7.50
C ASP A 445 -10.29 8.28 -6.67
N PHE A 446 -10.34 8.53 -5.37
CA PHE A 446 -11.46 8.15 -4.49
C PHE A 446 -12.79 8.72 -4.96
N LYS A 447 -12.87 10.04 -5.21
CA LYS A 447 -14.08 10.67 -5.75
C LYS A 447 -14.50 10.08 -7.10
N THR A 448 -13.53 9.70 -7.94
CA THR A 448 -13.83 9.00 -9.20
C THR A 448 -14.50 7.66 -8.94
N ILE A 449 -13.90 6.84 -8.08
CA ILE A 449 -14.36 5.48 -7.80
C ILE A 449 -15.80 5.53 -7.29
N ASN A 450 -16.08 6.40 -6.31
CA ASN A 450 -17.43 6.58 -5.78
C ASN A 450 -18.44 7.01 -6.86
N PHE A 451 -18.04 7.88 -7.80
CA PHE A 451 -18.93 8.26 -8.90
C PHE A 451 -19.12 7.14 -9.92
N LEU A 452 -18.10 6.33 -10.20
CA LEU A 452 -18.26 5.16 -11.05
C LEU A 452 -19.28 4.21 -10.43
N ASP A 453 -19.20 3.99 -9.12
CA ASP A 453 -20.13 3.13 -8.39
C ASP A 453 -21.56 3.67 -8.42
N LEU A 454 -21.74 4.96 -8.10
CA LEU A 454 -23.05 5.61 -8.15
C LEU A 454 -23.66 5.71 -9.56
N THR A 455 -22.86 5.48 -10.60
CA THR A 455 -23.31 5.54 -12.00
C THR A 455 -23.26 4.20 -12.70
N ASN A 456 -23.09 3.09 -11.97
CA ASN A 456 -22.96 1.74 -12.53
C ASN A 456 -21.91 1.66 -13.66
N GLY A 457 -20.78 2.35 -13.49
CA GLY A 457 -19.66 2.30 -14.42
C GLY A 457 -19.75 3.24 -15.64
N ASP A 458 -20.65 4.24 -15.67
CA ASP A 458 -20.72 5.21 -16.78
C ASP A 458 -19.50 6.14 -16.85
N ILE A 459 -18.47 5.67 -17.54
CA ILE A 459 -17.20 6.37 -17.75
C ILE A 459 -17.42 7.75 -18.37
N SER A 460 -18.38 7.92 -19.28
CA SER A 460 -18.61 9.19 -19.99
C SER A 460 -19.17 10.25 -19.05
N LYS A 461 -20.19 9.89 -18.27
CA LYS A 461 -20.81 10.77 -17.26
C LYS A 461 -19.82 11.15 -16.16
N VAL A 462 -19.06 10.18 -15.63
CA VAL A 462 -18.03 10.46 -14.63
C VAL A 462 -16.91 11.34 -15.19
N SER A 463 -16.49 11.13 -16.44
CA SER A 463 -15.47 11.97 -17.08
C SER A 463 -15.90 13.42 -17.26
N LYS A 464 -17.17 13.63 -17.63
CA LYS A 464 -17.80 14.96 -17.70
C LYS A 464 -17.90 15.62 -16.32
N ILE A 465 -18.29 14.88 -15.28
CA ILE A 465 -18.34 15.37 -13.89
C ILE A 465 -16.95 15.78 -13.40
N MET A 466 -15.93 14.98 -13.69
CA MET A 466 -14.55 15.15 -13.23
C MET A 466 -13.70 16.08 -14.13
N GLY A 467 -14.27 16.58 -15.24
CA GLY A 467 -13.61 17.52 -16.16
C GLY A 467 -12.34 16.97 -16.83
N ARG A 468 -12.31 15.67 -17.13
CA ARG A 468 -11.17 14.95 -17.73
C ARG A 468 -11.60 14.02 -18.88
N SER A 469 -10.63 13.40 -19.56
CA SER A 469 -10.91 12.49 -20.67
C SER A 469 -11.41 11.12 -20.21
N PRO A 470 -12.21 10.41 -21.04
CA PRO A 470 -12.66 9.05 -20.77
C PRO A 470 -11.53 8.05 -20.50
N GLU A 471 -10.38 8.17 -21.15
CA GLU A 471 -9.25 7.24 -20.97
C GLU A 471 -8.70 7.28 -19.55
N VAL A 472 -8.61 8.47 -18.95
CA VAL A 472 -8.12 8.61 -17.56
C VAL A 472 -9.12 8.01 -16.58
N THR A 473 -10.42 8.14 -16.84
CA THR A 473 -11.47 7.52 -16.02
C THR A 473 -11.48 6.00 -16.15
N ARG A 474 -11.30 5.47 -17.36
CA ARG A 474 -11.19 4.02 -17.61
C ARG A 474 -10.03 3.39 -16.84
N LYS A 475 -8.87 4.05 -16.77
CA LYS A 475 -7.74 3.59 -15.94
C LYS A 475 -8.11 3.44 -14.46
N ASN A 476 -8.96 4.31 -13.92
CA ASN A 476 -9.40 4.23 -12.53
C ASN A 476 -10.41 3.09 -12.32
N TYR A 477 -11.30 2.84 -13.27
CA TYR A 477 -12.26 1.74 -13.26
C TYR A 477 -11.55 0.37 -13.31
N ASN A 478 -10.60 0.20 -14.23
CA ASN A 478 -9.83 -1.04 -14.37
C ASN A 478 -9.07 -1.41 -13.08
N TYR A 479 -8.59 -0.42 -12.33
CA TYR A 479 -7.91 -0.66 -11.06
C TYR A 479 -8.87 -1.15 -9.96
N LYS A 480 -10.09 -0.58 -9.89
CA LYS A 480 -11.13 -1.06 -8.97
C LYS A 480 -11.45 -2.53 -9.27
N SER A 481 -11.68 -2.84 -10.54
CA SER A 481 -11.89 -4.21 -11.00
C SER A 481 -10.74 -5.14 -10.61
N PHE A 482 -9.48 -4.68 -10.64
CA PHE A 482 -8.33 -5.46 -10.18
C PHE A 482 -8.33 -5.71 -8.65
N GLU A 483 -8.60 -4.69 -7.83
CA GLU A 483 -8.70 -4.88 -6.36
C GLU A 483 -9.88 -5.77 -5.97
N ASP A 484 -11.02 -5.62 -6.65
CA ASP A 484 -12.20 -6.48 -6.45
C ASP A 484 -11.87 -7.92 -6.88
N SER A 485 -11.22 -8.12 -8.03
CA SER A 485 -10.75 -9.45 -8.49
C SER A 485 -9.74 -10.07 -7.53
N ALA A 486 -8.83 -9.26 -6.95
CA ALA A 486 -7.85 -9.75 -5.99
C ALA A 486 -8.48 -10.16 -4.65
N ARG A 487 -9.50 -9.42 -4.20
CA ARG A 487 -10.31 -9.79 -3.02
C ARG A 487 -11.09 -11.07 -3.27
N GLU A 488 -11.71 -11.21 -4.44
CA GLU A 488 -12.42 -12.43 -4.86
C GLU A 488 -11.47 -13.64 -4.93
N LEU A 489 -10.27 -13.48 -5.52
CA LEU A 489 -9.27 -14.55 -5.56
C LEU A 489 -8.75 -14.94 -4.18
N THR A 490 -8.52 -13.97 -3.30
CA THR A 490 -8.08 -14.24 -1.91
C THR A 490 -9.15 -15.03 -1.15
N SER A 491 -10.40 -14.59 -1.27
CA SER A 491 -11.55 -15.25 -0.64
C SER A 491 -11.73 -16.67 -1.17
N PHE A 492 -11.57 -16.86 -2.49
CA PHE A 492 -11.54 -18.17 -3.13
C PHE A 492 -10.42 -19.07 -2.59
N PHE A 493 -9.19 -18.57 -2.45
CA PHE A 493 -8.08 -19.38 -1.94
C PHE A 493 -8.21 -19.67 -0.43
N ASP A 494 -8.80 -18.77 0.35
CA ASP A 494 -9.12 -19.01 1.76
C ASP A 494 -10.22 -20.07 1.91
N ALA A 495 -11.27 -19.99 1.08
CA ALA A 495 -12.31 -21.01 0.99
C ALA A 495 -11.74 -22.37 0.54
N LEU A 496 -10.84 -22.36 -0.46
CA LEU A 496 -10.13 -23.54 -0.91
C LEU A 496 -9.24 -24.12 0.20
N THR A 497 -8.53 -23.29 0.96
CA THR A 497 -7.66 -23.74 2.07
C THR A 497 -8.48 -24.35 3.21
N LYS A 498 -9.65 -23.78 3.50
CA LYS A 498 -10.62 -24.36 4.45
C LYS A 498 -11.13 -25.70 3.94
N ALA A 499 -11.51 -25.80 2.66
CA ALA A 499 -11.97 -27.05 2.08
C ALA A 499 -10.87 -28.12 2.02
N VAL A 500 -9.64 -27.77 1.66
CA VAL A 500 -8.50 -28.71 1.72
C VAL A 500 -8.20 -29.16 3.15
N SER A 501 -8.48 -28.33 4.16
CA SER A 501 -8.40 -28.74 5.57
C SER A 501 -9.50 -29.75 5.97
N ILE A 502 -10.63 -29.80 5.23
CA ILE A 502 -11.67 -30.84 5.39
C ILE A 502 -11.10 -32.21 5.00
N LYS A 503 -10.29 -32.29 3.94
CA LYS A 503 -9.63 -33.52 3.47
C LYS A 503 -8.68 -34.18 4.49
N ALA A 504 -8.12 -33.42 5.44
CA ALA A 504 -7.18 -33.95 6.43
C ALA A 504 -7.86 -34.83 7.51
N LYS A 505 -9.20 -34.84 7.58
CA LYS A 505 -9.97 -35.74 8.44
C LYS A 505 -10.68 -36.77 7.54
N THR A 506 -10.11 -37.97 7.43
CA THR A 506 -10.66 -39.08 6.64
C THR A 506 -12.10 -39.39 7.04
N TYR A 507 -13.04 -39.40 6.10
CA TYR A 507 -14.42 -39.84 6.36
C TYR A 507 -14.39 -41.30 6.83
N SER A 508 -15.03 -41.60 7.96
CA SER A 508 -14.84 -42.89 8.66
C SER A 508 -15.64 -44.08 8.13
N ALA A 509 -16.38 -43.96 7.02
CA ALA A 509 -17.25 -45.03 6.54
C ALA A 509 -17.14 -45.27 5.01
N SER A 510 -16.71 -46.49 4.66
CA SER A 510 -16.81 -47.05 3.31
C SER A 510 -18.28 -47.25 2.93
N VAL A 511 -18.63 -47.03 1.67
CA VAL A 511 -20.01 -47.14 1.19
C VAL A 511 -20.33 -48.59 0.82
N PRO A 512 -21.42 -49.17 1.34
CA PRO A 512 -21.78 -50.56 1.05
C PRO A 512 -22.19 -50.78 -0.42
N ILE A 513 -21.74 -51.91 -0.97
CA ILE A 513 -22.22 -52.42 -2.26
C ILE A 513 -23.46 -53.28 -2.00
N HIS A 514 -24.63 -52.78 -2.41
CA HIS A 514 -25.90 -53.45 -2.17
C HIS A 514 -26.19 -54.50 -3.24
N THR A 515 -26.74 -55.64 -2.81
CA THR A 515 -27.28 -56.68 -3.72
C THR A 515 -28.79 -56.53 -3.92
N SER A 516 -29.45 -55.77 -3.04
CA SER A 516 -30.87 -55.42 -3.11
C SER A 516 -31.10 -54.03 -2.54
N GLY A 517 -31.74 -53.14 -3.29
CA GLY A 517 -32.07 -51.78 -2.86
C GLY A 517 -32.76 -50.99 -3.99
N ALA A 518 -33.60 -50.03 -3.65
CA ALA A 518 -34.27 -49.22 -4.67
C ALA A 518 -33.26 -48.26 -5.31
N ARG A 519 -33.14 -48.29 -6.64
CA ARG A 519 -32.30 -47.31 -7.36
C ARG A 519 -32.88 -45.90 -7.20
N ILE A 520 -32.01 -44.98 -6.79
CA ILE A 520 -32.29 -43.56 -6.61
C ILE A 520 -31.44 -42.73 -7.59
N HIS A 521 -31.64 -41.42 -7.64
CA HIS A 521 -30.95 -40.56 -8.61
C HIS A 521 -29.43 -40.45 -8.43
N THR A 522 -28.86 -41.00 -7.36
CA THR A 522 -27.41 -40.98 -7.06
C THR A 522 -26.79 -42.35 -6.84
N GLY A 523 -27.55 -43.45 -6.96
CA GLY A 523 -27.11 -44.80 -6.60
C GLY A 523 -28.29 -45.66 -6.16
N SER A 524 -28.22 -46.24 -4.96
CA SER A 524 -29.29 -47.05 -4.37
C SER A 524 -29.54 -46.70 -2.90
N CYS A 525 -30.71 -47.09 -2.39
CA CYS A 525 -31.15 -46.85 -1.03
C CYS A 525 -31.76 -48.14 -0.45
N GLU A 526 -31.35 -48.50 0.77
CA GLU A 526 -31.87 -49.67 1.50
C GLU A 526 -32.95 -49.33 2.54
N ALA A 527 -33.22 -48.04 2.79
CA ALA A 527 -34.27 -47.64 3.71
C ALA A 527 -35.66 -47.96 3.14
N ASN A 528 -36.43 -48.78 3.86
CA ASN A 528 -37.82 -49.10 3.51
C ASN A 528 -38.82 -48.08 4.09
N GLU A 529 -38.50 -47.38 5.20
CA GLU A 529 -39.34 -46.34 5.83
C GLU A 529 -38.59 -45.42 6.83
N GLU A 530 -37.25 -45.52 6.90
CA GLU A 530 -36.43 -44.79 7.88
C GLU A 530 -36.08 -43.36 7.46
N ALA A 531 -36.03 -42.44 8.43
CA ALA A 531 -35.64 -41.05 8.19
C ALA A 531 -34.15 -40.95 7.82
N PRO A 532 -33.76 -40.03 6.91
CA PRO A 532 -32.38 -39.91 6.46
C PRO A 532 -31.47 -39.53 7.65
N ALA A 533 -30.44 -40.35 7.90
CA ALA A 533 -29.49 -40.15 9.00
C ALA A 533 -28.06 -39.97 8.49
N GLN A 534 -27.30 -39.10 9.15
CA GLN A 534 -25.96 -38.70 8.74
C GLN A 534 -24.90 -39.73 9.14
N ILE A 535 -23.95 -40.03 8.23
CA ILE A 535 -22.83 -40.94 8.52
C ILE A 535 -21.91 -40.36 9.61
N GLN A 536 -21.25 -41.23 10.38
CA GLN A 536 -20.30 -40.80 11.40
C GLN A 536 -19.00 -40.27 10.76
N GLY A 537 -18.36 -39.30 11.44
CA GLY A 537 -17.07 -38.72 11.04
C GLY A 537 -17.13 -37.65 9.95
N VAL A 538 -18.32 -37.13 9.64
CA VAL A 538 -18.45 -35.95 8.78
C VAL A 538 -18.21 -34.64 9.54
N THR A 539 -17.73 -33.62 8.83
CA THR A 539 -17.50 -32.29 9.39
C THR A 539 -18.82 -31.52 9.57
N GLU A 540 -18.79 -30.44 10.35
CA GLU A 540 -19.93 -29.51 10.52
C GLU A 540 -20.39 -28.87 9.19
N PHE A 541 -19.55 -28.93 8.15
CA PHE A 541 -19.81 -28.39 6.82
C PHE A 541 -20.45 -29.41 5.87
N ALA A 542 -20.55 -30.69 6.25
CA ALA A 542 -21.19 -31.71 5.44
C ALA A 542 -22.72 -31.47 5.36
N PRO A 543 -23.32 -31.58 4.17
CA PRO A 543 -24.75 -31.34 4.03
C PRO A 543 -25.55 -32.39 4.81
N GLN A 544 -26.61 -31.93 5.47
CA GLN A 544 -27.55 -32.82 6.17
C GLN A 544 -28.35 -33.65 5.17
N PRO A 545 -28.39 -34.99 5.30
CA PRO A 545 -29.15 -35.87 4.42
C PRO A 545 -30.64 -35.53 4.37
N ARG A 546 -31.19 -35.40 3.15
CA ARG A 546 -32.61 -35.16 2.88
C ARG A 546 -33.03 -35.92 1.62
N CYS A 547 -34.02 -36.80 1.72
CA CYS A 547 -34.49 -37.62 0.60
C CYS A 547 -34.95 -36.79 -0.62
N SER A 548 -35.42 -35.56 -0.40
CA SER A 548 -35.81 -34.62 -1.46
C SER A 548 -34.63 -33.94 -2.17
N ALA A 549 -33.40 -34.13 -1.69
CA ALA A 549 -32.19 -33.52 -2.21
C ALA A 549 -31.14 -34.61 -2.53
N PRO A 550 -31.15 -35.16 -3.77
CA PRO A 550 -30.38 -36.36 -4.11
C PRO A 550 -28.88 -36.29 -3.79
N LEU A 551 -28.26 -35.12 -3.92
CA LEU A 551 -26.83 -34.92 -3.64
C LEU A 551 -26.45 -35.09 -2.17
N THR A 552 -27.41 -34.95 -1.25
CA THR A 552 -27.17 -35.15 0.18
C THR A 552 -27.16 -36.63 0.55
N CYS A 553 -27.60 -37.53 -0.35
CA CYS A 553 -27.60 -38.97 -0.11
C CYS A 553 -26.20 -39.53 0.10
N PHE A 554 -25.15 -38.95 -0.49
CA PHE A 554 -23.76 -39.41 -0.32
C PHE A 554 -23.24 -39.33 1.14
N PHE A 555 -23.96 -38.61 2.00
CA PHE A 555 -23.68 -38.45 3.44
C PHE A 555 -24.69 -39.19 4.32
N CYS A 556 -25.57 -39.99 3.72
CA CYS A 556 -26.60 -40.76 4.42
C CYS A 556 -26.09 -42.17 4.77
N VAL A 557 -26.44 -42.67 5.96
CA VAL A 557 -26.11 -44.06 6.38
C VAL A 557 -26.80 -45.13 5.55
N HIS A 558 -27.94 -44.80 4.92
CA HIS A 558 -28.74 -45.73 4.10
C HIS A 558 -28.37 -45.71 2.61
N PHE A 559 -27.35 -44.93 2.25
CA PHE A 559 -26.88 -44.84 0.88
C PHE A 559 -25.88 -45.95 0.56
N GLY A 560 -26.07 -46.57 -0.59
CA GLY A 560 -25.06 -47.40 -1.23
C GLY A 560 -25.28 -47.50 -2.72
N HIS A 561 -24.64 -48.47 -3.37
CA HIS A 561 -24.76 -48.63 -4.81
C HIS A 561 -24.67 -50.10 -5.21
N HIS A 562 -25.28 -50.46 -6.33
CA HIS A 562 -25.03 -51.75 -6.96
C HIS A 562 -23.66 -51.75 -7.65
N ALA A 563 -23.01 -52.91 -7.76
CA ALA A 563 -21.77 -53.08 -8.52
C ALA A 563 -22.02 -53.19 -10.03
N ASP A 564 -22.77 -52.23 -10.59
CA ASP A 564 -23.12 -52.21 -12.00
C ASP A 564 -22.89 -50.85 -12.66
N ILE A 565 -22.91 -50.86 -13.99
CA ILE A 565 -22.66 -49.67 -14.82
C ILE A 565 -23.69 -48.58 -14.54
N GLN A 566 -24.95 -48.93 -14.22
CA GLN A 566 -26.03 -47.97 -14.10
C GLN A 566 -25.87 -47.10 -12.84
N ASP A 567 -25.53 -47.72 -11.71
CA ASP A 567 -25.34 -46.99 -10.45
C ASP A 567 -24.06 -46.16 -10.47
N ILE A 568 -22.95 -46.69 -11.01
CA ILE A 568 -21.72 -45.92 -11.16
C ILE A 568 -21.91 -44.75 -12.14
N LYS A 569 -22.68 -44.95 -13.21
CA LYS A 569 -23.07 -43.87 -14.13
C LYS A 569 -23.96 -42.81 -13.47
N LEU A 570 -24.83 -43.17 -12.53
CA LEU A 570 -25.62 -42.20 -11.76
C LEU A 570 -24.70 -41.30 -10.91
N ILE A 571 -23.73 -41.90 -10.22
CA ILE A 571 -22.72 -41.19 -9.41
C ILE A 571 -21.86 -40.27 -10.28
N LEU A 572 -21.32 -40.79 -11.39
CA LEU A 572 -20.49 -40.01 -12.33
C LEU A 572 -21.27 -38.90 -13.04
N SER A 573 -22.55 -39.13 -13.35
CA SER A 573 -23.42 -38.10 -13.94
C SER A 573 -23.70 -36.96 -12.94
N ALA A 574 -23.89 -37.28 -11.65
CA ALA A 574 -24.03 -36.29 -10.59
C ALA A 574 -22.77 -35.42 -10.48
N LYS A 575 -21.60 -36.06 -10.50
CA LYS A 575 -20.28 -35.39 -10.50
C LYS A 575 -20.09 -34.48 -11.72
N ALA A 576 -20.48 -34.94 -12.91
CA ALA A 576 -20.40 -34.15 -14.13
C ALA A 576 -21.30 -32.90 -14.06
N TRP A 577 -22.52 -33.04 -13.54
CA TRP A 577 -23.42 -31.92 -13.30
C TRP A 577 -22.84 -30.90 -12.30
N LEU A 578 -22.29 -31.37 -11.17
CA LEU A 578 -21.62 -30.53 -10.16
C LEU A 578 -20.45 -29.72 -10.76
N ARG A 579 -19.62 -30.35 -11.59
CA ARG A 579 -18.50 -29.70 -12.29
C ARG A 579 -18.98 -28.60 -13.23
N LYS A 580 -20.06 -28.83 -13.98
CA LYS A 580 -20.66 -27.83 -14.88
C LYS A 580 -21.24 -26.65 -14.10
N GLN A 581 -21.94 -26.94 -13.00
CA GLN A 581 -22.51 -25.90 -12.13
C GLN A 581 -21.43 -25.01 -11.51
N THR A 582 -20.25 -25.58 -11.21
CA THR A 582 -19.10 -24.89 -10.60
C THR A 582 -18.30 -24.04 -11.59
N LYS A 583 -18.25 -24.42 -12.87
CA LYS A 583 -17.50 -23.67 -13.90
C LYS A 583 -18.24 -22.43 -14.45
N GLU A 584 -19.57 -22.46 -14.52
CA GLU A 584 -20.32 -21.52 -15.38
C GLU A 584 -21.20 -20.49 -14.63
N VAL A 585 -21.56 -20.67 -13.34
CA VAL A 585 -22.64 -19.85 -12.69
C VAL A 585 -22.23 -19.08 -11.42
N SER A 586 -20.95 -19.02 -11.06
CA SER A 586 -20.60 -18.32 -9.82
C SER A 586 -20.63 -16.79 -9.95
N ARG A 587 -21.68 -16.15 -9.42
CA ARG A 587 -21.65 -14.72 -8.97
C ARG A 587 -21.06 -14.56 -7.56
N ASN A 588 -20.99 -15.64 -6.79
CA ASN A 588 -20.39 -15.71 -5.46
C ASN A 588 -19.67 -17.06 -5.33
N ILE A 589 -18.35 -17.03 -5.53
CA ILE A 589 -17.53 -18.24 -5.69
C ILE A 589 -17.34 -18.95 -4.34
N ASP A 590 -17.42 -18.19 -3.25
CA ASP A 590 -17.21 -18.65 -1.88
C ASP A 590 -18.34 -19.60 -1.44
N GLU A 591 -19.60 -19.17 -1.60
CA GLU A 591 -20.78 -19.98 -1.21
C GLU A 591 -20.92 -21.25 -2.06
N HIS A 592 -20.52 -21.18 -3.34
CA HIS A 592 -20.61 -22.31 -4.26
C HIS A 592 -19.52 -23.36 -3.98
N VAL A 593 -18.28 -22.93 -3.71
CA VAL A 593 -17.19 -23.83 -3.32
C VAL A 593 -17.50 -24.51 -1.98
N GLU A 594 -17.94 -23.76 -0.96
CA GLU A 594 -18.31 -24.33 0.34
C GLU A 594 -19.43 -25.37 0.23
N LYS A 595 -20.41 -25.16 -0.66
CA LYS A 595 -21.57 -26.04 -0.80
C LYS A 595 -21.32 -27.31 -1.59
N PHE A 596 -20.55 -27.24 -2.68
CA PHE A 596 -20.45 -28.34 -3.65
C PHE A 596 -19.14 -29.11 -3.57
N LEU A 597 -18.07 -28.52 -3.03
CA LEU A 597 -16.78 -29.19 -2.90
C LEU A 597 -16.85 -30.42 -1.97
N PRO A 598 -17.49 -30.38 -0.78
CA PRO A 598 -17.61 -31.57 0.07
C PRO A 598 -18.32 -32.72 -0.64
N ILE A 599 -19.31 -32.42 -1.48
CA ILE A 599 -20.09 -33.41 -2.24
C ILE A 599 -19.23 -34.04 -3.35
N MET A 600 -18.45 -33.23 -4.07
CA MET A 600 -17.55 -33.74 -5.11
C MET A 600 -16.45 -34.63 -4.52
N GLU A 601 -15.87 -34.22 -3.39
CA GLU A 601 -14.85 -35.01 -2.68
C GLU A 601 -15.42 -36.34 -2.18
N ARG A 602 -16.62 -36.35 -1.59
CA ARG A 602 -17.27 -37.60 -1.18
C ARG A 602 -17.54 -38.54 -2.35
N ILE A 603 -17.90 -38.00 -3.52
CA ILE A 603 -18.05 -38.80 -4.73
C ILE A 603 -16.70 -39.36 -5.20
N ASP A 604 -15.61 -38.59 -5.12
CA ASP A 604 -14.26 -39.07 -5.42
C ASP A 604 -13.89 -40.26 -4.53
N ASP A 605 -14.09 -40.16 -3.22
CA ASP A 605 -13.82 -41.24 -2.27
C ASP A 605 -14.63 -42.51 -2.60
N ILE A 606 -15.93 -42.37 -2.89
CA ILE A 606 -16.80 -43.51 -3.24
C ILE A 606 -16.32 -44.21 -4.52
N ILE A 607 -15.93 -43.43 -5.52
CA ILE A 607 -15.43 -43.96 -6.80
C ILE A 607 -14.08 -44.64 -6.61
N ASP A 608 -13.17 -44.03 -5.85
CA ASP A 608 -11.84 -44.58 -5.60
C ASP A 608 -11.94 -45.88 -4.79
N ASP A 609 -12.77 -45.93 -3.75
CA ASP A 609 -13.06 -47.16 -2.99
C ASP A 609 -13.61 -48.26 -3.90
N PHE A 610 -14.61 -47.94 -4.73
CA PHE A 610 -15.21 -48.90 -5.68
C PHE A 610 -14.18 -49.44 -6.68
N ARG A 611 -13.44 -48.54 -7.33
CA ARG A 611 -12.45 -48.90 -8.35
C ARG A 611 -11.35 -49.79 -7.79
N ASN A 612 -10.94 -49.55 -6.54
CA ASN A 612 -9.87 -50.29 -5.88
C ASN A 612 -10.34 -51.59 -5.22
N THR A 613 -11.64 -51.91 -5.27
CA THR A 613 -12.20 -53.13 -4.65
C THR A 613 -11.81 -54.41 -5.41
N SER A 614 -11.85 -54.42 -6.74
CA SER A 614 -11.31 -55.51 -7.58
C SER A 614 -11.11 -55.07 -9.04
N GLU A 615 -10.40 -55.87 -9.84
CA GLU A 615 -10.20 -55.62 -11.28
C GLU A 615 -11.53 -55.52 -12.05
N GLU A 616 -12.51 -56.36 -11.70
CA GLU A 616 -13.86 -56.33 -12.30
C GLU A 616 -14.58 -54.99 -12.03
N HIS A 617 -14.47 -54.45 -10.81
CA HIS A 617 -15.02 -53.14 -10.48
C HIS A 617 -14.33 -52.00 -11.24
N GLY A 618 -13.01 -52.13 -11.46
CA GLY A 618 -12.24 -51.23 -12.33
C GLY A 618 -12.80 -51.18 -13.76
N LEU A 619 -13.11 -52.34 -14.35
CA LEU A 619 -13.71 -52.43 -15.68
C LEU A 619 -15.12 -51.82 -15.75
N VAL A 620 -15.95 -52.04 -14.71
CA VAL A 620 -17.28 -51.42 -14.60
C VAL A 620 -17.16 -49.90 -14.55
N TYR A 621 -16.21 -49.38 -13.76
CA TYR A 621 -15.92 -47.95 -13.67
C TYR A 621 -15.49 -47.38 -15.02
N ASP A 622 -14.49 -47.97 -15.68
CA ASP A 622 -13.96 -47.46 -16.95
C ASP A 622 -15.05 -47.40 -18.04
N LYS A 623 -15.91 -48.43 -18.10
CA LYS A 623 -17.05 -48.46 -19.02
C LYS A 623 -18.09 -47.39 -18.71
N ALA A 624 -18.45 -47.21 -17.44
CA ALA A 624 -19.39 -46.16 -17.01
C ALA A 624 -18.82 -44.75 -17.27
N LEU A 625 -17.51 -44.56 -17.06
CA LEU A 625 -16.81 -43.31 -17.35
C LEU A 625 -16.86 -42.97 -18.84
N SER A 626 -16.54 -43.95 -19.70
CA SER A 626 -16.60 -43.76 -21.15
C SER A 626 -18.00 -43.35 -21.63
N GLU A 627 -19.06 -43.94 -21.06
CA GLU A 627 -20.44 -43.52 -21.35
C GLU A 627 -20.70 -42.06 -20.95
N VAL A 628 -20.29 -41.65 -19.75
CA VAL A 628 -20.51 -40.28 -19.26
C VAL A 628 -19.70 -39.26 -20.07
N GLU A 629 -18.45 -39.57 -20.44
CA GLU A 629 -17.59 -38.73 -21.29
C GLU A 629 -18.16 -38.59 -22.71
N ALA A 630 -18.79 -39.64 -23.24
CA ALA A 630 -19.52 -39.59 -24.51
C ALA A 630 -20.86 -38.81 -24.43
N GLY A 631 -21.21 -38.23 -23.28
CA GLY A 631 -22.45 -37.48 -23.07
C GLY A 631 -23.67 -38.35 -22.75
N ASN A 632 -23.48 -39.65 -22.52
CA ASN A 632 -24.52 -40.58 -22.13
C ASN A 632 -24.80 -40.53 -20.62
N TYR A 633 -25.18 -39.35 -20.11
CA TYR A 633 -25.60 -39.17 -18.71
C TYR A 633 -26.88 -39.96 -18.40
N SER A 634 -27.10 -40.28 -17.12
CA SER A 634 -28.40 -40.79 -16.68
C SER A 634 -29.54 -39.81 -16.98
N LYS A 635 -30.76 -40.31 -17.19
CA LYS A 635 -31.93 -39.49 -17.59
C LYS A 635 -32.18 -38.30 -16.65
N TYR A 636 -32.09 -38.51 -15.34
CA TYR A 636 -32.31 -37.46 -14.34
C TYR A 636 -31.25 -36.35 -14.45
N TRP A 637 -29.96 -36.72 -14.48
CA TRP A 637 -28.87 -35.75 -14.55
C TRP A 637 -28.74 -35.09 -15.92
N ARG A 638 -29.07 -35.79 -17.01
CA ARG A 638 -29.18 -35.20 -18.35
C ARG A 638 -30.17 -34.04 -18.35
N ASN A 639 -31.39 -34.25 -17.84
CA ASN A 639 -32.41 -33.20 -17.77
C ASN A 639 -31.93 -31.98 -16.94
N LYS A 640 -31.17 -32.21 -15.85
CA LYS A 640 -30.60 -31.14 -15.03
C LYS A 640 -29.46 -30.40 -15.72
N ILE A 641 -28.64 -31.10 -16.50
CA ILE A 641 -27.57 -30.51 -17.32
C ILE A 641 -28.19 -29.68 -18.44
N ASP A 642 -29.17 -30.22 -19.17
CA ASP A 642 -29.80 -29.54 -20.30
C ASP A 642 -30.57 -28.30 -19.85
N ALA A 643 -31.34 -28.40 -18.75
CA ALA A 643 -32.01 -27.24 -18.16
C ALA A 643 -31.03 -26.13 -17.73
N PHE A 644 -29.84 -26.53 -17.24
CA PHE A 644 -28.79 -25.60 -16.88
C PHE A 644 -28.16 -24.94 -18.12
N MET A 645 -27.86 -25.70 -19.18
CA MET A 645 -27.32 -25.17 -20.43
C MET A 645 -28.31 -24.20 -21.10
N ASN A 646 -29.60 -24.56 -21.15
CA ASN A 646 -30.63 -23.70 -21.72
C ASN A 646 -30.80 -22.37 -20.95
N ALA A 647 -30.59 -22.39 -19.64
CA ALA A 647 -30.65 -21.18 -18.80
C ALA A 647 -29.44 -20.24 -18.97
N LEU A 648 -28.34 -20.73 -19.55
CA LEU A 648 -27.15 -19.93 -19.87
C LEU A 648 -27.23 -19.29 -21.27
N GLU A 649 -28.00 -19.87 -22.18
CA GLU A 649 -28.20 -19.38 -23.55
C GLU A 649 -29.36 -18.37 -23.67
N ALA A 650 -30.18 -18.22 -22.63
CA ALA A 650 -31.28 -17.25 -22.51
C ALA A 650 -30.85 -16.01 -21.72
#